data_AF-W4FKY5-F1
#
_entry.id   AF-W4FKY5-F1
#
_cell.length_a   1.000
_cell.length_b   1.000
_cell.length_c   1.000
_cell.angle_alpha   90.00
_cell.angle_beta   90.00
_cell.angle_gamma   90.00
#
_symmetry.space_group_name_H-M   'P 1'
#
loop_
_entity.id
_entity.type
_entity.pdbx_description
1 polymer ?
#
loop_
_entity_poly.entity_id
_entity_poly.type
_entity_poly.pdbx_seq_one_letter_code
_entity_poly.pdbx_strand_id
1 'polypeptide(L)'
;MSLTLNHAELFKVGAISSRATLKLLPLSKKKKKQKLVVGDDSGVVSSFQMKKGEPAAVYKSNAHANPITCITLGNFKGTEDRAYVSSGQQVVGYNKKGKEFFKFPTNLSETINRVHSYDSKLWISTDYIYNQFENGVDKETSMCQDRIHDLLLHQDADSNEFHAVLGCQDKYIRVMRGNVVLAKKATSGAVTTLTSMGSKILYGTAGGTFGLVTLTNGGKLKTVWKTAQDKAAPSPITSMVTYDINKDGAAEVVIGREDGRVEIYSVDESGNIVKEFEYVANESVRALQAGVLGTPGYDEVVLCTYSGRVMSLTSEPLDQPDMEDSYGRSRGTVQRETRIVKLRKEIAILEEKVLKEKEKSSRKGDECLPVVEEVPVNCQCVLNPDNQTYDIAVEIPVPIACVSLHSSVPLDLLDTVKNQAILCRSPTTNSHVLATYRCQELTNRLEFRIRTLEGQYGDVELTVLAETVPKAAQCVKVVVKPLSLHHRVNVVDSADVDESVMNSLHFTGAFSLIQVHEWVSFCLPDVPVRMQDDEGKLFFRNTFVGNILVCEYKKGEARFLSSSVSAIAILKEVITKEATARKVTLNMTFDIKNESTAVVLALLRPKLDEKQMLASQVKILDGIKVLVTIYICIVLLPKNIWTTFVTIYIYLY
;
A
#
# COMPACT_ATOMS: atom_id res chain seq x y z
N MET A 1 15.77 -20.81 16.70
CA MET A 1 16.17 -19.64 17.52
C MET A 1 15.36 -18.47 17.00
N SER A 2 14.78 -17.62 17.85
CA SER A 2 14.07 -16.43 17.37
C SER A 2 15.07 -15.44 16.75
N LEU A 3 14.86 -15.04 15.51
CA LEU A 3 15.69 -14.05 14.83
C LEU A 3 15.58 -12.69 15.55
N THR A 4 16.72 -12.14 15.98
CA THR A 4 16.78 -10.83 16.64
C THR A 4 17.60 -9.87 15.78
N LEU A 5 16.98 -8.78 15.33
CA LEU A 5 17.65 -7.73 14.56
C LEU A 5 17.60 -6.41 15.32
N ASN A 6 18.75 -5.75 15.41
CA ASN A 6 18.86 -4.41 15.98
C ASN A 6 18.58 -3.35 14.91
N HIS A 7 17.78 -2.35 15.21
CA HIS A 7 17.44 -1.30 14.24
C HIS A 7 18.30 -0.05 14.41
N ALA A 8 18.64 0.60 13.30
CA ALA A 8 19.29 1.90 13.27
C ALA A 8 18.85 2.70 12.05
N GLU A 9 18.42 3.95 12.25
CA GLU A 9 18.27 4.90 11.14
C GLU A 9 19.67 5.28 10.64
N LEU A 10 19.98 5.15 9.35
CA LEU A 10 21.30 5.49 8.82
C LEU A 10 21.38 6.98 8.47
N PHE A 11 20.53 7.43 7.56
CA PHE A 11 20.45 8.81 7.07
C PHE A 11 19.08 9.05 6.42
N LYS A 12 18.80 10.30 6.06
CA LYS A 12 17.56 10.70 5.38
C LYS A 12 17.88 11.31 4.00
N VAL A 13 17.13 10.91 2.97
CA VAL A 13 17.11 11.52 1.63
C VAL A 13 15.81 12.29 1.40
N GLY A 14 15.54 12.77 0.19
CA GLY A 14 14.24 13.38 -0.15
C GLY A 14 13.09 12.38 0.02
N ALA A 15 11.85 12.86 -0.08
CA ALA A 15 10.67 12.00 -0.06
C ALA A 15 10.78 10.89 -1.13
N ILE A 16 10.21 9.72 -0.85
CA ILE A 16 10.23 8.57 -1.75
C ILE A 16 8.80 8.06 -1.92
N SER A 17 8.17 8.44 -3.02
CA SER A 17 6.82 7.96 -3.38
C SER A 17 6.85 6.54 -3.97
N SER A 18 7.88 6.24 -4.79
CA SER A 18 7.97 4.97 -5.51
C SER A 18 8.49 3.81 -4.66
N ARG A 19 8.10 2.58 -5.06
CA ARG A 19 8.36 1.32 -4.32
C ARG A 19 9.60 0.53 -4.76
N ALA A 20 10.36 1.03 -5.74
CA ALA A 20 11.47 0.29 -6.35
C ALA A 20 12.76 1.12 -6.46
N THR A 21 13.03 2.01 -5.51
CA THR A 21 14.10 3.02 -5.60
C THR A 21 15.33 2.72 -4.75
N LEU A 22 15.46 1.53 -4.18
CA LEU A 22 16.59 1.11 -3.34
C LEU A 22 17.24 -0.17 -3.89
N LYS A 23 18.56 -0.15 -4.10
CA LYS A 23 19.37 -1.33 -4.44
C LYS A 23 20.69 -1.37 -3.68
N LEU A 24 21.14 -2.57 -3.36
CA LEU A 24 22.48 -2.82 -2.82
C LEU A 24 23.41 -3.29 -3.94
N LEU A 25 24.49 -2.55 -4.19
CA LEU A 25 25.53 -2.96 -5.13
C LEU A 25 26.18 -4.28 -4.68
N PRO A 26 26.76 -5.06 -5.61
CA PRO A 26 27.41 -6.33 -5.27
C PRO A 26 28.49 -6.20 -4.20
N LEU A 27 28.67 -7.27 -3.42
CA LEU A 27 29.62 -7.30 -2.31
C LEU A 27 31.04 -6.97 -2.78
N SER A 28 31.69 -6.02 -2.11
CA SER A 28 33.06 -5.67 -2.43
C SER A 28 34.02 -6.81 -2.09
N LYS A 29 34.76 -7.33 -3.08
CA LYS A 29 35.80 -8.35 -2.89
C LYS A 29 36.83 -7.99 -1.81
N LYS A 30 37.16 -6.70 -1.66
CA LYS A 30 38.15 -6.21 -0.69
C LYS A 30 37.55 -5.93 0.68
N LYS A 31 36.45 -5.18 0.72
CA LYS A 31 35.88 -4.67 1.99
C LYS A 31 34.85 -5.62 2.62
N LYS A 32 34.37 -6.61 1.88
CA LYS A 32 33.26 -7.51 2.28
C LYS A 32 32.04 -6.73 2.80
N LYS A 33 31.77 -5.57 2.19
CA LYS A 33 30.61 -4.70 2.43
C LYS A 33 30.04 -4.25 1.09
N GLN A 34 28.74 -4.02 1.07
CA GLN A 34 28.02 -3.45 -0.06
C GLN A 34 27.98 -1.93 0.04
N LYS A 35 27.49 -1.32 -1.02
CA LYS A 35 27.11 0.09 -1.08
C LYS A 35 25.65 0.13 -1.45
N LEU A 36 24.92 1.11 -0.95
CA LEU A 36 23.54 1.32 -1.35
C LEU A 36 23.46 2.40 -2.43
N VAL A 37 22.43 2.30 -3.26
CA VAL A 37 21.99 3.33 -4.21
C VAL A 37 20.51 3.55 -3.95
N VAL A 38 20.12 4.82 -3.76
CA VAL A 38 18.76 5.24 -3.46
C VAL A 38 18.38 6.44 -4.34
N GLY A 39 17.12 6.47 -4.80
CA GLY A 39 16.54 7.58 -5.56
C GLY A 39 15.36 8.20 -4.83
N ASP A 40 15.17 9.51 -4.98
CA ASP A 40 14.10 10.28 -4.34
C ASP A 40 13.20 11.02 -5.35
N ASP A 41 12.14 11.62 -4.82
CA ASP A 41 11.13 12.37 -5.58
C ASP A 41 11.66 13.70 -6.14
N SER A 42 12.81 14.18 -5.63
CA SER A 42 13.50 15.34 -6.21
C SER A 42 14.30 14.98 -7.46
N GLY A 43 14.21 13.72 -7.92
CA GLY A 43 14.92 13.23 -9.08
C GLY A 43 16.41 13.03 -8.81
N VAL A 44 16.84 12.89 -7.54
CA VAL A 44 18.25 12.72 -7.22
C VAL A 44 18.57 11.27 -6.90
N VAL A 45 19.66 10.76 -7.48
CA VAL A 45 20.23 9.44 -7.20
C VAL A 45 21.46 9.61 -6.31
N SER A 46 21.42 9.01 -5.13
CA SER A 46 22.49 9.07 -4.15
C SER A 46 23.03 7.68 -3.85
N SER A 47 24.35 7.57 -3.67
CA SER A 47 24.98 6.32 -3.23
C SER A 47 25.76 6.53 -1.95
N PHE A 48 25.66 5.58 -1.03
CA PHE A 48 26.30 5.65 0.28
C PHE A 48 27.07 4.36 0.58
N GLN A 49 28.11 4.50 1.40
CA GLN A 49 28.90 3.40 1.94
C GLN A 49 29.13 3.62 3.43
N MET A 50 28.98 2.56 4.24
CA MET A 50 29.32 2.62 5.65
C MET A 50 30.83 2.65 5.86
N LYS A 51 31.31 3.65 6.61
CA LYS A 51 32.71 3.83 7.03
C LYS A 51 32.73 4.12 8.53
N LYS A 52 33.42 3.28 9.31
CA LYS A 52 33.52 3.41 10.78
C LYS A 52 32.15 3.63 11.47
N GLY A 53 31.15 2.82 11.09
CA GLY A 53 29.80 2.91 11.65
C GLY A 53 28.94 4.05 11.09
N GLU A 54 29.45 4.90 10.21
CA GLU A 54 28.70 6.05 9.67
C GLU A 54 28.49 5.97 8.15
N PRO A 55 27.33 6.43 7.65
CA PRO A 55 27.08 6.52 6.23
C PRO A 55 27.90 7.65 5.61
N ALA A 56 28.78 7.30 4.66
CA ALA A 56 29.53 8.26 3.87
C ALA A 56 28.98 8.28 2.44
N ALA A 57 28.59 9.46 1.96
CA ALA A 57 28.20 9.66 0.57
C ALA A 57 29.35 9.30 -0.38
N VAL A 58 29.03 8.51 -1.41
CA VAL A 58 29.94 8.14 -2.50
C VAL A 58 29.74 9.10 -3.66
N TYR A 59 28.49 9.35 -4.04
CA TYR A 59 28.10 10.36 -5.03
C TYR A 59 26.65 10.78 -4.80
N LYS A 60 26.30 11.93 -5.35
CA LYS A 60 24.94 12.45 -5.51
C LYS A 60 24.83 12.97 -6.95
N SER A 61 23.85 12.49 -7.71
CA SER A 61 23.65 12.93 -9.09
C SER A 61 23.10 14.36 -9.13
N ASN A 62 23.14 14.97 -10.32
CA ASN A 62 22.26 16.09 -10.59
C ASN A 62 20.80 15.61 -10.57
N ALA A 63 19.90 16.51 -10.19
CA ALA A 63 18.47 16.22 -10.20
C ALA A 63 17.99 15.99 -11.65
N HIS A 64 17.28 14.90 -11.86
CA HIS A 64 16.47 14.69 -13.05
C HIS A 64 15.21 15.58 -12.98
N ALA A 65 14.58 15.82 -14.13
CA ALA A 65 13.37 16.64 -14.19
C ALA A 65 12.16 16.01 -13.48
N ASN A 66 12.15 14.69 -13.31
CA ASN A 66 11.06 13.94 -12.71
C ASN A 66 11.56 13.10 -11.53
N PRO A 67 10.67 12.70 -10.60
CA PRO A 67 10.95 11.73 -9.55
C PRO A 67 11.65 10.47 -10.06
N ILE A 68 12.50 9.88 -9.22
CA ILE A 68 13.06 8.56 -9.51
C ILE A 68 12.00 7.50 -9.23
N THR A 69 11.67 6.70 -10.24
CA THR A 69 10.61 5.69 -10.15
C THR A 69 11.13 4.27 -9.97
N CYS A 70 12.30 3.93 -10.49
CA CYS A 70 12.89 2.61 -10.35
C CYS A 70 14.42 2.68 -10.37
N ILE A 71 15.05 1.84 -9.56
CA ILE A 71 16.47 1.51 -9.64
C ILE A 71 16.59 0.00 -9.72
N THR A 72 17.27 -0.48 -10.76
CA THR A 72 17.65 -1.88 -10.91
C THR A 72 19.15 -1.98 -11.15
N LEU A 73 19.73 -3.17 -10.93
CA LEU A 73 21.11 -3.44 -11.29
C LEU A 73 21.16 -4.18 -12.64
N GLY A 74 22.29 -4.11 -13.33
CA GLY A 74 22.50 -4.89 -14.54
C GLY A 74 22.53 -6.39 -14.24
N ASN A 75 21.76 -7.20 -15.00
CA ASN A 75 21.71 -8.65 -14.81
C ASN A 75 22.66 -9.42 -15.74
N PHE A 76 23.57 -8.72 -16.42
CA PHE A 76 24.56 -9.32 -17.33
C PHE A 76 25.97 -9.22 -16.77
N LYS A 77 26.80 -10.23 -17.05
CA LYS A 77 28.18 -10.32 -16.55
C LYS A 77 28.97 -9.05 -16.87
N GLY A 78 29.48 -8.39 -15.83
CA GLY A 78 30.24 -7.12 -15.96
C GLY A 78 29.40 -5.84 -15.90
N THR A 79 28.07 -5.95 -15.80
CA THR A 79 27.15 -4.83 -15.56
C THR A 79 26.48 -4.87 -14.19
N GLU A 80 26.78 -5.89 -13.38
CA GLU A 80 26.20 -6.13 -12.04
C GLU A 80 26.47 -4.97 -11.05
N ASP A 81 27.52 -4.18 -11.27
CA ASP A 81 27.86 -3.00 -10.47
C ASP A 81 27.35 -1.66 -11.07
N ARG A 82 26.46 -1.74 -12.06
CA ARG A 82 25.84 -0.61 -12.73
C ARG A 82 24.37 -0.54 -12.38
N ALA A 83 23.93 0.65 -11.97
CA ALA A 83 22.54 0.93 -11.65
C ALA A 83 21.85 1.55 -12.87
N TYR A 84 20.71 1.00 -13.26
CA TYR A 84 19.82 1.55 -14.26
C TYR A 84 18.63 2.20 -13.54
N VAL A 85 18.39 3.46 -13.84
CA VAL A 85 17.45 4.32 -13.12
C VAL A 85 16.43 4.86 -14.10
N SER A 86 15.14 4.81 -13.75
CA SER A 86 14.08 5.48 -14.52
C SER A 86 13.62 6.77 -13.85
N SER A 87 13.39 7.79 -14.67
CA SER A 87 12.82 9.08 -14.27
C SER A 87 12.01 9.63 -15.44
N GLY A 88 10.69 9.76 -15.28
CA GLY A 88 9.80 10.09 -16.40
C GLY A 88 9.86 9.04 -17.51
N GLN A 89 10.15 9.48 -18.74
CA GLN A 89 10.19 8.65 -19.96
C GLN A 89 11.63 8.26 -20.38
N GLN A 90 12.59 8.27 -19.46
CA GLN A 90 13.99 7.94 -19.77
C GLN A 90 14.57 6.95 -18.77
N VAL A 91 15.52 6.16 -19.26
CA VAL A 91 16.38 5.26 -18.46
C VAL A 91 17.80 5.79 -18.50
N VAL A 92 18.42 5.97 -17.34
CA VAL A 92 19.78 6.49 -17.18
C VAL A 92 20.61 5.48 -16.38
N GLY A 93 21.82 5.18 -16.86
CA GLY A 93 22.72 4.24 -16.23
C GLY A 93 23.86 4.95 -15.49
N TYR A 94 24.03 4.63 -14.21
CA TYR A 94 25.13 5.08 -13.35
C TYR A 94 26.06 3.94 -12.99
N ASN A 95 27.37 4.19 -13.06
CA ASN A 95 28.35 3.25 -12.52
C ASN A 95 28.49 3.40 -11.00
N LYS A 96 29.20 2.47 -10.35
CA LYS A 96 29.51 2.49 -8.90
C LYS A 96 30.21 3.75 -8.34
N LYS A 97 30.63 4.69 -9.20
CA LYS A 97 31.25 5.98 -8.84
C LYS A 97 30.32 7.18 -9.13
N GLY A 98 29.14 6.95 -9.71
CA GLY A 98 28.19 8.01 -10.05
C GLY A 98 28.38 8.65 -11.42
N LYS A 99 29.28 8.12 -12.27
CA LYS A 99 29.40 8.60 -13.66
C LYS A 99 28.30 7.96 -14.50
N GLU A 100 27.55 8.81 -15.19
CA GLU A 100 26.59 8.41 -16.21
C GLU A 100 27.33 7.73 -17.37
N PHE A 101 26.89 6.52 -17.74
CA PHE A 101 27.48 5.75 -18.85
C PHE A 101 26.45 5.37 -19.92
N PHE A 102 25.16 5.54 -19.63
CA PHE A 102 24.07 5.13 -20.48
C PHE A 102 22.90 6.09 -20.30
N LYS A 103 22.24 6.43 -21.40
CA LYS A 103 21.01 7.22 -21.40
C LYS A 103 20.16 6.77 -22.56
N PHE A 104 18.92 6.42 -22.27
CA PHE A 104 17.95 5.91 -23.24
C PHE A 104 16.62 6.64 -23.05
N PRO A 105 16.34 7.68 -23.84
CA PRO A 105 15.02 8.27 -23.91
C PRO A 105 14.08 7.33 -24.68
N THR A 106 12.88 7.08 -24.14
CA THR A 106 11.84 6.34 -24.86
C THR A 106 10.88 7.30 -25.54
N ASN A 107 10.07 6.78 -26.46
CA ASN A 107 8.97 7.48 -27.11
C ASN A 107 7.62 7.25 -26.39
N LEU A 108 7.65 6.71 -25.17
CA LEU A 108 6.45 6.39 -24.40
C LEU A 108 5.80 7.69 -23.88
N SER A 109 4.47 7.75 -23.87
CA SER A 109 3.75 8.90 -23.32
C SER A 109 3.66 8.87 -21.79
N GLU A 110 3.80 7.68 -21.19
CA GLU A 110 3.64 7.44 -19.76
C GLU A 110 4.99 7.36 -19.04
N THR A 111 4.98 7.68 -17.75
CA THR A 111 6.16 7.51 -16.88
C THR A 111 6.53 6.03 -16.77
N ILE A 112 7.82 5.75 -16.88
CA ILE A 112 8.37 4.41 -16.66
C ILE A 112 8.34 4.12 -15.16
N ASN A 113 7.72 3.01 -14.76
CA ASN A 113 7.61 2.59 -13.37
C ASN A 113 8.57 1.46 -13.00
N ARG A 114 8.96 0.61 -13.95
CA ARG A 114 9.94 -0.47 -13.74
C ARG A 114 10.84 -0.64 -14.96
N VAL A 115 12.08 -1.03 -14.68
CA VAL A 115 13.10 -1.31 -15.68
C VAL A 115 13.86 -2.56 -15.27
N HIS A 116 14.16 -3.41 -16.24
CA HIS A 116 15.16 -4.48 -16.13
C HIS A 116 16.04 -4.52 -17.36
N SER A 117 17.33 -4.75 -17.17
CA SER A 117 18.31 -4.82 -18.26
C SER A 117 19.04 -6.16 -18.25
N TYR A 118 19.20 -6.73 -19.44
CA TYR A 118 20.02 -7.92 -19.66
C TYR A 118 20.67 -7.83 -21.03
N ASP A 119 22.01 -7.78 -21.05
CA ASP A 119 22.81 -7.61 -22.27
C ASP A 119 22.39 -6.36 -23.07
N SER A 120 21.96 -6.52 -24.32
CA SER A 120 21.44 -5.44 -25.18
C SER A 120 19.93 -5.24 -25.09
N LYS A 121 19.25 -5.98 -24.21
CA LYS A 121 17.79 -5.96 -24.04
C LYS A 121 17.39 -5.17 -22.81
N LEU A 122 16.28 -4.45 -22.94
CA LEU A 122 15.70 -3.62 -21.89
C LEU A 122 14.20 -3.90 -21.82
N TRP A 123 13.72 -4.30 -20.64
CA TRP A 123 12.30 -4.48 -20.38
C TRP A 123 11.81 -3.34 -19.51
N ILE A 124 10.71 -2.75 -19.91
CA ILE A 124 10.15 -1.55 -19.29
C ILE A 124 8.66 -1.78 -19.07
N SER A 125 8.15 -1.30 -17.94
CA SER A 125 6.71 -1.13 -17.76
C SER A 125 6.36 0.28 -17.31
N THR A 126 5.27 0.81 -17.86
CA THR A 126 4.59 2.03 -17.42
C THR A 126 3.37 1.65 -16.58
N ASP A 127 2.37 2.52 -16.47
CA ASP A 127 1.10 2.17 -15.82
C ASP A 127 0.34 1.11 -16.62
N TYR A 128 0.29 1.20 -17.95
CA TYR A 128 -0.54 0.29 -18.76
C TYR A 128 0.23 -0.42 -19.88
N ILE A 129 1.47 -0.06 -20.13
CA ILE A 129 2.23 -0.56 -21.28
C ILE A 129 3.45 -1.34 -20.77
N TYR A 130 3.66 -2.50 -21.36
CA TYR A 130 4.89 -3.28 -21.27
C TYR A 130 5.63 -3.20 -22.61
N ASN A 131 6.91 -2.88 -22.57
CA ASN A 131 7.78 -2.80 -23.75
C ASN A 131 9.07 -3.61 -23.54
N GLN A 132 9.55 -4.21 -24.61
CA GLN A 132 10.89 -4.76 -24.72
C GLN A 132 11.64 -4.05 -25.86
N PHE A 133 12.77 -3.46 -25.51
CA PHE A 133 13.72 -2.90 -26.47
C PHE A 133 14.90 -3.85 -26.65
N GLU A 134 15.42 -3.95 -27.87
CA GLU A 134 16.66 -4.67 -28.18
C GLU A 134 17.53 -3.77 -29.06
N ASN A 135 18.77 -3.51 -28.63
CA ASN A 135 19.67 -2.56 -29.30
C ASN A 135 19.06 -1.16 -29.51
N GLY A 136 18.19 -0.72 -28.58
CA GLY A 136 17.51 0.57 -28.64
C GLY A 136 16.32 0.64 -29.60
N VAL A 137 15.95 -0.46 -30.25
CA VAL A 137 14.77 -0.56 -31.12
C VAL A 137 13.64 -1.26 -30.35
N ASP A 138 12.42 -0.73 -30.47
CA ASP A 138 11.22 -1.35 -29.90
C ASP A 138 10.93 -2.67 -30.63
N LYS A 139 10.85 -3.76 -29.88
CA LYS A 139 10.68 -5.11 -30.42
C LYS A 139 9.31 -5.67 -30.09
N GLU A 140 8.92 -5.57 -28.83
CA GLU A 140 7.66 -6.14 -28.33
C GLU A 140 6.95 -5.09 -27.48
N THR A 141 5.69 -4.85 -27.79
CA THR A 141 4.83 -3.96 -27.00
C THR A 141 3.52 -4.66 -26.70
N SER A 142 3.08 -4.60 -25.45
CA SER A 142 1.76 -5.09 -25.02
C SER A 142 1.11 -4.07 -24.10
N MET A 143 -0.19 -3.82 -24.32
CA MET A 143 -1.00 -3.02 -23.40
C MET A 143 -1.75 -3.95 -22.45
N CYS A 144 -1.72 -3.66 -21.15
CA CYS A 144 -2.49 -4.37 -20.14
C CYS A 144 -3.87 -3.74 -19.94
N GLN A 145 -4.86 -4.57 -19.61
CA GLN A 145 -6.24 -4.13 -19.34
C GLN A 145 -6.34 -3.23 -18.11
N ASP A 146 -5.43 -3.40 -17.16
CA ASP A 146 -5.39 -2.65 -15.91
C ASP A 146 -3.95 -2.31 -15.52
N ARG A 147 -3.79 -1.47 -14.50
CA ARG A 147 -2.48 -0.92 -14.13
C ARG A 147 -1.48 -2.01 -13.76
N ILE A 148 -0.26 -1.91 -14.26
CA ILE A 148 0.90 -2.71 -13.91
C ILE A 148 1.59 -2.07 -12.70
N HIS A 149 1.67 -2.79 -11.58
CA HIS A 149 2.36 -2.32 -10.37
C HIS A 149 3.81 -2.76 -10.31
N ASP A 150 4.11 -3.94 -10.82
CA ASP A 150 5.46 -4.49 -10.80
C ASP A 150 5.76 -5.35 -12.03
N LEU A 151 7.05 -5.41 -12.35
CA LEU A 151 7.63 -6.18 -13.45
C LEU A 151 8.82 -6.96 -12.88
N LEU A 152 8.83 -8.27 -13.11
CA LEU A 152 9.93 -9.17 -12.76
C LEU A 152 10.43 -9.86 -14.02
N LEU A 153 11.76 -9.97 -14.20
CA LEU A 153 12.33 -10.90 -15.17
C LEU A 153 12.52 -12.26 -14.54
N HIS A 154 11.73 -13.22 -15.00
CA HIS A 154 11.81 -14.61 -14.59
C HIS A 154 12.61 -15.39 -15.64
N GLN A 155 13.67 -16.06 -15.21
CA GLN A 155 14.43 -16.97 -16.04
C GLN A 155 13.83 -18.36 -15.92
N ASP A 156 13.36 -18.89 -17.04
CA ASP A 156 12.87 -20.27 -17.09
C ASP A 156 14.07 -21.22 -16.95
N ALA A 157 13.97 -22.17 -16.02
CA ALA A 157 15.06 -23.09 -15.69
C ALA A 157 15.38 -24.05 -16.84
N ASP A 158 14.37 -24.42 -17.64
CA ASP A 158 14.52 -25.43 -18.69
C ASP A 158 14.99 -24.81 -20.01
N SER A 159 14.36 -23.71 -20.43
CA SER A 159 14.69 -23.04 -21.70
C SER A 159 15.82 -22.01 -21.59
N ASN A 160 16.15 -21.59 -20.36
CA ASN A 160 17.07 -20.49 -20.08
C ASN A 160 16.63 -19.15 -20.70
N GLU A 161 15.37 -19.04 -21.14
CA GLU A 161 14.78 -17.83 -21.66
C GLU A 161 14.25 -16.93 -20.54
N PHE A 162 14.24 -15.62 -20.79
CA PHE A 162 13.64 -14.65 -19.89
C PHE A 162 12.18 -14.38 -20.28
N HIS A 163 11.30 -14.57 -19.31
CA HIS A 163 9.90 -14.15 -19.39
C HIS A 163 9.66 -12.96 -18.47
N ALA A 164 9.01 -11.92 -19.00
CA ALA A 164 8.53 -10.81 -18.19
C ALA A 164 7.28 -11.24 -17.42
N VAL A 165 7.25 -10.99 -16.12
CA VAL A 165 6.11 -11.28 -15.25
C VAL A 165 5.55 -9.96 -14.76
N LEU A 166 4.27 -9.72 -15.03
CA LEU A 166 3.55 -8.50 -14.67
C LEU A 166 2.62 -8.76 -13.49
N GLY A 167 2.70 -7.90 -12.48
CA GLY A 167 1.77 -7.85 -11.35
C GLY A 167 0.77 -6.72 -11.57
N CYS A 168 -0.51 -7.05 -11.68
CA CYS A 168 -1.54 -6.10 -12.13
C CYS A 168 -2.58 -5.77 -11.04
N GLN A 169 -3.18 -4.59 -11.17
CA GLN A 169 -4.24 -4.06 -10.30
C GLN A 169 -5.49 -4.95 -10.30
N ASP A 170 -5.80 -5.58 -11.43
CA ASP A 170 -6.95 -6.47 -11.59
C ASP A 170 -6.76 -7.87 -10.97
N LYS A 171 -5.86 -8.02 -9.99
CA LYS A 171 -5.63 -9.27 -9.24
C LYS A 171 -5.16 -10.44 -10.11
N TYR A 172 -4.33 -10.16 -11.12
CA TYR A 172 -3.68 -11.18 -11.93
C TYR A 172 -2.16 -11.03 -11.93
N ILE A 173 -1.49 -12.18 -11.93
CA ILE A 173 -0.10 -12.35 -12.36
C ILE A 173 -0.14 -12.77 -13.83
N ARG A 174 0.59 -12.08 -14.70
CA ARG A 174 0.69 -12.39 -16.14
C ARG A 174 2.13 -12.69 -16.50
N VAL A 175 2.40 -13.84 -17.12
CA VAL A 175 3.70 -14.18 -17.70
C VAL A 175 3.64 -13.89 -19.19
N MET A 176 4.56 -13.08 -19.68
CA MET A 176 4.64 -12.64 -21.07
C MET A 176 5.67 -13.47 -21.85
N ARG A 177 5.32 -13.79 -23.09
CA ARG A 177 6.25 -14.31 -24.11
C ARG A 177 6.14 -13.41 -25.33
N GLY A 178 7.17 -12.59 -25.54
CA GLY A 178 7.08 -11.46 -26.48
C GLY A 178 5.98 -10.49 -26.04
N ASN A 179 5.08 -10.15 -26.96
CA ASN A 179 3.90 -9.33 -26.73
C ASN A 179 2.63 -10.09 -26.29
N VAL A 180 2.67 -11.42 -26.15
CA VAL A 180 1.48 -12.22 -25.79
C VAL A 180 1.57 -12.72 -24.34
N VAL A 181 0.42 -12.79 -23.66
CA VAL A 181 0.30 -13.43 -22.34
C VAL A 181 0.38 -14.96 -22.50
N LEU A 182 1.50 -15.54 -22.04
CA LEU A 182 1.72 -16.99 -22.00
C LEU A 182 0.86 -17.66 -20.93
N ALA A 183 0.81 -17.08 -19.73
CA ALA A 183 0.11 -17.64 -18.59
C ALA A 183 -0.49 -16.52 -17.73
N LYS A 184 -1.66 -16.76 -17.13
CA LYS A 184 -2.26 -15.87 -16.14
C LYS A 184 -2.75 -16.63 -14.92
N LYS A 185 -2.66 -16.01 -13.74
CA LYS A 185 -3.17 -16.57 -12.47
C LYS A 185 -3.85 -15.50 -11.63
N ALA A 186 -5.10 -15.77 -11.23
CA ALA A 186 -5.82 -14.90 -10.32
C ALA A 186 -5.27 -15.00 -8.89
N THR A 187 -5.25 -13.87 -8.19
CA THR A 187 -4.83 -13.70 -6.79
C THR A 187 -5.98 -13.18 -5.92
N SER A 188 -5.78 -13.17 -4.60
CA SER A 188 -6.76 -12.64 -3.62
C SER A 188 -6.93 -11.12 -3.68
N GLY A 189 -5.90 -10.40 -4.13
CA GLY A 189 -5.89 -8.94 -4.26
C GLY A 189 -4.92 -8.49 -5.36
N ALA A 190 -4.93 -7.18 -5.65
CA ALA A 190 -4.03 -6.55 -6.64
C ALA A 190 -2.58 -6.94 -6.34
N VAL A 191 -1.81 -7.33 -7.36
CA VAL A 191 -0.43 -7.76 -7.16
C VAL A 191 0.46 -6.52 -7.14
N THR A 192 1.00 -6.18 -5.98
CA THR A 192 1.74 -4.93 -5.73
C THR A 192 3.24 -5.07 -5.88
N THR A 193 3.77 -6.28 -5.68
CA THR A 193 5.20 -6.56 -5.85
C THR A 193 5.45 -8.00 -6.29
N LEU A 194 6.54 -8.21 -7.02
CA LEU A 194 7.02 -9.49 -7.52
C LEU A 194 8.52 -9.63 -7.22
N THR A 195 8.95 -10.83 -6.86
CA THR A 195 10.37 -11.19 -6.76
C THR A 195 10.59 -12.66 -7.10
N SER A 196 11.84 -13.07 -7.25
CA SER A 196 12.22 -14.47 -7.48
C SER A 196 12.59 -15.16 -6.17
N MET A 197 12.15 -16.40 -5.98
CA MET A 197 12.64 -17.29 -4.92
C MET A 197 13.18 -18.56 -5.57
N GLY A 198 14.48 -18.59 -5.86
CA GLY A 198 15.06 -19.58 -6.78
C GLY A 198 14.46 -19.44 -8.19
N SER A 199 14.04 -20.55 -8.80
CA SER A 199 13.35 -20.58 -10.10
C SER A 199 11.83 -20.39 -10.00
N LYS A 200 11.32 -19.84 -8.89
CA LYS A 200 9.89 -19.63 -8.67
C LYS A 200 9.57 -18.15 -8.54
N ILE A 201 8.32 -17.80 -8.77
CA ILE A 201 7.82 -16.42 -8.73
C ILE A 201 7.10 -16.21 -7.40
N LEU A 202 7.59 -15.27 -6.61
CA LEU A 202 6.99 -14.85 -5.35
C LEU A 202 6.23 -13.53 -5.59
N TYR A 203 5.01 -13.43 -5.07
CA TYR A 203 4.15 -12.26 -5.26
C TYR A 203 3.58 -11.76 -3.93
N GLY A 204 3.44 -10.45 -3.80
CA GLY A 204 2.71 -9.79 -2.70
C GLY A 204 1.48 -9.05 -3.21
N THR A 205 0.45 -8.93 -2.36
CA THR A 205 -0.81 -8.27 -2.74
C THR A 205 -1.14 -7.05 -1.89
N ALA A 206 -2.02 -6.20 -2.43
CA ALA A 206 -2.61 -5.08 -1.71
C ALA A 206 -3.48 -5.51 -0.51
N GLY A 207 -3.98 -6.75 -0.51
CA GLY A 207 -4.71 -7.32 0.63
C GLY A 207 -3.81 -7.82 1.77
N GLY A 208 -2.49 -7.66 1.64
CA GLY A 208 -1.52 -8.06 2.67
C GLY A 208 -1.11 -9.52 2.65
N THR A 209 -1.60 -10.32 1.69
CA THR A 209 -1.21 -11.72 1.48
C THR A 209 -0.06 -11.82 0.49
N PHE A 210 0.74 -12.88 0.59
CA PHE A 210 1.76 -13.22 -0.40
C PHE A 210 1.73 -14.70 -0.71
N GLY A 211 2.33 -15.10 -1.82
CA GLY A 211 2.35 -16.49 -2.24
C GLY A 211 3.42 -16.79 -3.26
N LEU A 212 3.66 -18.07 -3.46
CA LEU A 212 4.66 -18.59 -4.37
C LEU A 212 3.97 -19.37 -5.49
N VAL A 213 4.29 -19.02 -6.73
CA VAL A 213 3.84 -19.74 -7.93
C VAL A 213 5.03 -20.21 -8.73
N THR A 214 4.85 -21.34 -9.42
CA THR A 214 5.83 -21.87 -10.35
C THR A 214 5.22 -21.90 -11.75
N LEU A 215 6.01 -21.49 -12.75
CA LEU A 215 5.66 -21.73 -14.13
C LEU A 215 5.95 -23.20 -14.43
N THR A 216 4.98 -23.89 -15.03
CA THR A 216 5.12 -25.27 -15.47
C THR A 216 5.39 -25.31 -16.97
N ASN A 217 6.01 -26.39 -17.46
CA ASN A 217 6.44 -26.54 -18.85
C ASN A 217 5.27 -26.43 -19.85
N GLY A 218 4.04 -26.69 -19.41
CA GLY A 218 2.82 -26.49 -20.19
C GLY A 218 2.30 -25.05 -20.24
N GLY A 219 3.09 -24.05 -19.81
CA GLY A 219 2.68 -22.64 -19.81
C GLY A 219 1.60 -22.30 -18.77
N LYS A 220 1.53 -23.05 -17.66
CA LYS A 220 0.56 -22.80 -16.58
C LYS A 220 1.25 -22.38 -15.29
N LEU A 221 0.66 -21.43 -14.58
CA LEU A 221 1.09 -21.03 -13.26
C LEU A 221 0.40 -21.88 -12.18
N LYS A 222 1.19 -22.66 -11.43
CA LYS A 222 0.70 -23.47 -10.31
C LYS A 222 1.09 -22.81 -8.99
N THR A 223 0.13 -22.69 -8.07
CA THR A 223 0.39 -22.24 -6.70
C THR A 223 1.14 -23.34 -5.95
N VAL A 224 2.29 -22.97 -5.37
CA VAL A 224 3.05 -23.81 -4.46
C VAL A 224 2.50 -23.63 -3.05
N TRP A 225 2.42 -22.39 -2.58
CA TRP A 225 1.81 -22.02 -1.30
C TRP A 225 1.32 -20.57 -1.35
N LYS A 226 0.49 -20.18 -0.38
CA LYS A 226 0.04 -18.79 -0.15
C LYS A 226 -0.26 -18.59 1.34
N THR A 227 -0.06 -17.38 1.85
CA THR A 227 -0.46 -17.03 3.21
C THR A 227 -1.96 -16.81 3.32
N ALA A 228 -2.50 -17.07 4.52
CA ALA A 228 -3.84 -16.64 4.88
C ALA A 228 -3.89 -15.13 5.05
N GLN A 229 -5.07 -14.54 4.86
CA GLN A 229 -5.27 -13.11 5.08
C GLN A 229 -5.28 -12.81 6.58
N ASP A 230 -4.45 -11.85 7.00
CA ASP A 230 -4.53 -11.29 8.35
C ASP A 230 -5.76 -10.39 8.45
N LYS A 231 -6.78 -10.87 9.15
CA LYS A 231 -8.04 -10.14 9.35
C LYS A 231 -7.92 -9.03 10.39
N ALA A 232 -6.96 -9.12 11.31
CA ALA A 232 -6.83 -8.18 12.42
C ALA A 232 -6.16 -6.88 11.98
N ALA A 233 -5.13 -6.99 11.14
CA ALA A 233 -4.38 -5.84 10.64
C ALA A 233 -3.97 -6.04 9.17
N PRO A 234 -4.90 -6.00 8.20
CA PRO A 234 -4.54 -6.05 6.80
C PRO A 234 -3.75 -4.79 6.41
N SER A 235 -2.65 -4.96 5.68
CA SER A 235 -1.91 -3.83 5.10
C SER A 235 -1.23 -4.26 3.79
N PRO A 236 -1.31 -3.44 2.72
CA PRO A 236 -0.67 -3.71 1.44
C PRO A 236 0.83 -4.02 1.60
N ILE A 237 1.29 -5.06 0.89
CA ILE A 237 2.71 -5.33 0.74
C ILE A 237 3.26 -4.34 -0.30
N THR A 238 4.27 -3.56 0.07
CA THR A 238 4.85 -2.53 -0.81
C THR A 238 6.15 -2.98 -1.45
N SER A 239 6.91 -3.83 -0.78
CA SER A 239 8.21 -4.30 -1.25
C SER A 239 8.53 -5.68 -0.68
N MET A 240 9.34 -6.44 -1.42
CA MET A 240 9.68 -7.82 -1.08
C MET A 240 11.06 -8.20 -1.61
N VAL A 241 11.83 -8.95 -0.83
CA VAL A 241 13.08 -9.58 -1.25
C VAL A 241 13.22 -10.94 -0.61
N THR A 242 14.01 -11.81 -1.23
CA THR A 242 14.40 -13.10 -0.66
C THR A 242 15.87 -13.07 -0.27
N TYR A 243 16.20 -13.48 0.95
CA TYR A 243 17.58 -13.48 1.44
C TYR A 243 17.72 -14.45 2.58
N ASP A 244 18.80 -15.24 2.59
CA ASP A 244 19.19 -16.12 3.69
C ASP A 244 19.84 -15.29 4.80
N ILE A 245 19.04 -14.77 5.73
CA ILE A 245 19.48 -13.88 6.81
C ILE A 245 19.99 -14.65 8.02
N ASN A 246 19.51 -15.89 8.21
CA ASN A 246 19.89 -16.74 9.35
C ASN A 246 21.09 -17.66 9.03
N LYS A 247 21.51 -17.72 7.76
CA LYS A 247 22.60 -18.54 7.21
C LYS A 247 22.37 -20.04 7.33
N ASP A 248 21.13 -20.49 7.22
CA ASP A 248 20.77 -21.91 7.23
C ASP A 248 20.82 -22.55 5.83
N GLY A 249 21.06 -21.75 4.78
CA GLY A 249 21.13 -22.17 3.38
C GLY A 249 19.79 -22.10 2.64
N ALA A 250 18.69 -21.78 3.33
CA ALA A 250 17.40 -21.46 2.74
C ALA A 250 17.16 -19.95 2.78
N ALA A 251 16.49 -19.41 1.75
CA ALA A 251 16.20 -17.99 1.71
C ALA A 251 14.89 -17.67 2.45
N GLU A 252 14.93 -16.71 3.38
CA GLU A 252 13.73 -16.11 3.96
C GLU A 252 13.05 -15.15 3.00
N VAL A 253 11.76 -14.92 3.24
CA VAL A 253 10.96 -13.88 2.60
C VAL A 253 10.91 -12.65 3.52
N VAL A 254 11.49 -11.55 3.06
CA VAL A 254 11.48 -10.27 3.77
C VAL A 254 10.47 -9.34 3.11
N ILE A 255 9.52 -8.83 3.89
CA ILE A 255 8.36 -8.06 3.43
C ILE A 255 8.35 -6.69 4.11
N GLY A 256 8.04 -5.66 3.32
CA GLY A 256 7.72 -4.32 3.78
C GLY A 256 6.27 -4.00 3.49
N ARG A 257 5.59 -3.36 4.45
CA ARG A 257 4.17 -3.01 4.37
C ARG A 257 3.95 -1.51 4.35
N GLU A 258 2.78 -1.13 3.84
CA GLU A 258 2.35 0.26 3.76
C GLU A 258 2.08 0.87 5.15
N ASP A 259 1.76 0.05 6.15
CA ASP A 259 1.59 0.51 7.53
C ASP A 259 2.90 0.56 8.34
N GLY A 260 4.04 0.38 7.66
CA GLY A 260 5.37 0.48 8.24
C GLY A 260 5.93 -0.82 8.80
N ARG A 261 5.15 -1.90 8.83
CA ARG A 261 5.66 -3.22 9.24
C ARG A 261 6.73 -3.74 8.28
N VAL A 262 7.79 -4.29 8.86
CA VAL A 262 8.81 -5.11 8.21
C VAL A 262 8.75 -6.48 8.86
N GLU A 263 8.50 -7.50 8.05
CA GLU A 263 8.29 -8.88 8.52
C GLU A 263 9.24 -9.82 7.79
N ILE A 264 9.75 -10.82 8.51
CA ILE A 264 10.62 -11.86 7.95
C ILE A 264 9.96 -13.20 8.18
N TYR A 265 9.83 -13.99 7.11
CA TYR A 265 9.21 -15.29 7.12
C TYR A 265 10.15 -16.37 6.62
N SER A 266 10.18 -17.49 7.34
CA SER A 266 10.86 -18.73 6.95
C SER A 266 9.82 -19.74 6.44
N VAL A 267 10.30 -20.80 5.77
CA VAL A 267 9.49 -21.97 5.44
C VAL A 267 10.01 -23.12 6.30
N ASP A 268 9.17 -23.67 7.17
CA ASP A 268 9.54 -24.77 8.05
C ASP A 268 9.70 -26.10 7.27
N GLU A 269 10.21 -27.14 7.94
CA GLU A 269 10.39 -28.48 7.35
C GLU A 269 9.08 -29.10 6.84
N SER A 270 7.94 -28.67 7.38
CA SER A 270 6.60 -29.12 6.98
C SER A 270 6.04 -28.30 5.80
N GLY A 271 6.76 -27.28 5.32
CA GLY A 271 6.35 -26.39 4.25
C GLY A 271 5.40 -25.26 4.69
N ASN A 272 5.22 -25.04 5.99
CA ASN A 272 4.44 -23.93 6.50
C ASN A 272 5.28 -22.66 6.57
N ILE A 273 4.61 -21.52 6.42
CA ILE A 273 5.24 -20.21 6.45
C ILE A 273 5.17 -19.68 7.87
N VAL A 274 6.33 -19.47 8.50
CA VAL A 274 6.44 -19.04 9.89
C VAL A 274 7.03 -17.64 9.95
N LYS A 275 6.45 -16.76 10.78
CA LYS A 275 6.96 -15.41 10.99
C LYS A 275 8.08 -15.47 12.04
N GLU A 276 9.29 -15.11 11.64
CA GLU A 276 10.49 -15.13 12.49
C GLU A 276 10.74 -13.79 13.19
N PHE A 277 10.37 -12.68 12.53
CA PHE A 277 10.66 -11.34 13.00
C PHE A 277 9.61 -10.34 12.53
N GLU A 278 9.36 -9.33 13.36
CA GLU A 278 8.52 -8.17 13.04
C GLU A 278 9.13 -6.89 13.63
N TYR A 279 9.16 -5.84 12.83
CA TYR A 279 9.50 -4.49 13.23
C TYR A 279 8.49 -3.50 12.64
N VAL A 280 8.16 -2.43 13.36
CA VAL A 280 7.23 -1.40 12.87
C VAL A 280 7.98 -0.09 12.68
N ALA A 281 8.15 0.34 11.44
CA ALA A 281 8.50 1.70 11.12
C ALA A 281 7.26 2.59 11.29
N ASN A 282 7.41 3.81 11.80
CA ASN A 282 6.29 4.75 12.00
C ASN A 282 5.80 5.41 10.69
N GLU A 283 6.23 4.91 9.53
CA GLU A 283 5.98 5.43 8.19
C GLU A 283 5.88 4.26 7.20
N SER A 284 5.24 4.45 6.06
CA SER A 284 5.13 3.40 5.05
C SER A 284 6.51 2.97 4.53
N VAL A 285 6.75 1.67 4.48
CA VAL A 285 7.95 1.10 3.86
C VAL A 285 7.77 1.21 2.35
N ARG A 286 8.75 1.78 1.65
CA ARG A 286 8.69 1.99 0.20
C ARG A 286 9.48 0.95 -0.55
N ALA A 287 10.73 0.75 -0.16
CA ALA A 287 11.61 -0.22 -0.75
C ALA A 287 12.47 -0.87 0.33
N LEU A 288 12.85 -2.12 0.11
CA LEU A 288 13.74 -2.88 0.99
C LEU A 288 14.72 -3.71 0.19
N GLN A 289 15.85 -4.03 0.81
CA GLN A 289 16.89 -4.93 0.33
C GLN A 289 17.51 -5.64 1.53
N ALA A 290 18.20 -6.77 1.28
CA ALA A 290 18.93 -7.49 2.32
C ALA A 290 20.34 -7.80 1.85
N GLY A 291 21.30 -7.77 2.78
CA GLY A 291 22.72 -7.92 2.47
C GLY A 291 23.63 -7.43 3.58
N VAL A 292 24.90 -7.18 3.26
CA VAL A 292 25.95 -6.79 4.23
C VAL A 292 26.35 -5.34 3.98
N LEU A 293 25.84 -4.40 4.77
CA LEU A 293 26.07 -2.96 4.58
C LEU A 293 27.04 -2.37 5.63
N GLY A 294 26.72 -2.51 6.91
CA GLY A 294 27.42 -1.94 8.06
C GLY A 294 28.68 -2.69 8.42
N THR A 295 28.57 -3.85 9.07
CA THR A 295 29.71 -4.63 9.58
C THR A 295 29.91 -5.91 8.77
N PRO A 296 31.13 -6.24 8.29
CA PRO A 296 31.32 -7.43 7.47
C PRO A 296 31.00 -8.69 8.26
N GLY A 297 30.22 -9.59 7.67
CA GLY A 297 29.84 -10.86 8.30
C GLY A 297 28.52 -10.82 9.08
N TYR A 298 27.93 -9.63 9.29
CA TYR A 298 26.58 -9.47 9.81
C TYR A 298 25.65 -9.06 8.68
N ASP A 299 24.54 -9.76 8.56
CA ASP A 299 23.53 -9.49 7.54
C ASP A 299 22.53 -8.46 8.06
N GLU A 300 21.99 -7.69 7.13
CA GLU A 300 21.14 -6.55 7.41
C GLU A 300 19.98 -6.48 6.43
N VAL A 301 18.80 -6.14 6.94
CA VAL A 301 17.70 -5.65 6.10
C VAL A 301 17.78 -4.13 6.05
N VAL A 302 17.93 -3.57 4.87
CA VAL A 302 17.95 -2.12 4.64
C VAL A 302 16.62 -1.72 4.02
N LEU A 303 15.95 -0.73 4.60
CA LEU A 303 14.67 -0.22 4.11
C LEU A 303 14.67 1.30 3.95
N CYS A 304 13.79 1.78 3.07
CA CYS A 304 13.48 3.20 2.91
C CYS A 304 12.01 3.45 3.24
N THR A 305 11.73 4.54 3.97
CA THR A 305 10.36 4.98 4.25
C THR A 305 9.92 6.12 3.32
N TYR A 306 8.63 6.47 3.34
CA TYR A 306 8.08 7.55 2.51
C TYR A 306 8.74 8.91 2.72
N SER A 307 9.09 9.28 3.95
CA SER A 307 9.79 10.56 4.18
C SER A 307 11.25 10.56 3.74
N GLY A 308 11.76 9.42 3.23
CA GLY A 308 13.15 9.27 2.80
C GLY A 308 14.10 8.77 3.87
N ARG A 309 13.61 8.29 5.02
CA ARG A 309 14.50 7.68 6.03
C ARG A 309 15.02 6.36 5.50
N VAL A 310 16.33 6.18 5.57
CA VAL A 310 16.99 4.91 5.26
C VAL A 310 17.37 4.26 6.58
N MET A 311 16.84 3.07 6.85
CA MET A 311 17.05 2.33 8.10
C MET A 311 17.71 0.98 7.81
N SER A 312 18.46 0.46 8.77
CA SER A 312 19.03 -0.89 8.77
C SER A 312 18.54 -1.67 9.97
N LEU A 313 18.21 -2.94 9.76
CA LEU A 313 17.91 -3.96 10.76
C LEU A 313 19.03 -5.00 10.71
N THR A 314 20.00 -4.93 11.62
CA THR A 314 21.24 -5.71 11.59
C THR A 314 21.22 -6.90 12.53
N SER A 315 21.82 -8.01 12.10
CA SER A 315 22.08 -9.19 12.93
C SER A 315 23.28 -9.01 13.88
N GLU A 316 23.93 -7.84 13.85
CA GLU A 316 25.04 -7.52 14.73
C GLU A 316 24.59 -7.36 16.20
N PRO A 317 25.21 -8.07 17.17
CA PRO A 317 24.89 -7.91 18.58
C PRO A 317 25.48 -6.58 19.09
N LEU A 318 24.62 -5.57 19.21
CA LEU A 318 25.01 -4.21 19.64
C LEU A 318 25.13 -4.06 21.16
N ASP A 319 24.70 -5.05 21.92
CA ASP A 319 24.75 -5.13 23.38
C ASP A 319 26.11 -5.61 23.90
N GLN A 320 26.93 -6.24 23.06
CA GLN A 320 28.27 -6.69 23.41
C GLN A 320 29.26 -5.52 23.55
N PRO A 321 30.31 -5.65 24.40
CA PRO A 321 31.31 -4.62 24.59
C PRO A 321 32.06 -4.30 23.29
N ASP A 322 32.35 -3.02 23.08
CA ASP A 322 33.18 -2.60 21.97
C ASP A 322 34.64 -2.91 22.25
N MET A 323 35.27 -3.72 21.40
CA MET A 323 36.67 -4.11 21.53
C MET A 323 37.61 -2.90 21.42
N GLU A 324 37.17 -1.80 20.80
CA GLU A 324 37.94 -0.56 20.68
C GLU A 324 37.71 0.40 21.86
N ASP A 325 36.75 0.13 22.75
CA ASP A 325 36.43 1.00 23.89
C ASP A 325 37.11 0.52 25.18
N SER A 326 38.00 1.36 25.73
CA SER A 326 38.71 1.05 26.98
C SER A 326 37.80 1.03 28.21
N TYR A 327 36.58 1.60 28.12
CA TYR A 327 35.61 1.66 29.22
C TYR A 327 34.63 0.47 29.23
N GLY A 328 34.76 -0.48 28.30
CA GLY A 328 33.94 -1.69 28.25
C GLY A 328 32.46 -1.42 27.91
N ARG A 329 32.13 -0.26 27.32
CA ARG A 329 30.76 0.06 26.93
C ARG A 329 30.33 -0.79 25.73
N SER A 330 29.03 -1.01 25.59
CA SER A 330 28.51 -1.74 24.44
C SER A 330 28.69 -0.97 23.13
N ARG A 331 28.85 -1.70 22.03
CA ARG A 331 29.03 -1.14 20.68
C ARG A 331 27.91 -0.19 20.30
N GLY A 332 26.67 -0.55 20.63
CA GLY A 332 25.50 0.32 20.40
C GLY A 332 25.55 1.62 21.19
N THR A 333 26.08 1.62 22.42
CA THR A 333 26.18 2.81 23.26
C THR A 333 27.18 3.81 22.71
N VAL A 334 28.38 3.34 22.35
CA VAL A 334 29.46 4.17 21.78
C VAL A 334 29.01 4.83 20.47
N GLN A 335 28.33 4.08 19.61
CA GLN A 335 27.79 4.58 18.35
C GLN A 335 26.71 5.65 18.57
N ARG A 336 25.78 5.45 19.51
CA ARG A 336 24.72 6.41 19.82
C ARG A 336 25.27 7.72 20.38
N GLU A 337 26.18 7.67 21.35
CA GLU A 337 26.76 8.87 21.96
C GLU A 337 27.49 9.73 20.93
N THR A 338 28.33 9.10 20.10
CA THR A 338 29.06 9.79 19.02
C THR A 338 28.11 10.50 18.07
N ARG A 339 27.00 9.85 17.71
CA ARG A 339 25.97 10.41 16.85
C ARG A 339 25.21 11.56 17.50
N ILE A 340 24.83 11.45 18.77
CA ILE A 340 24.13 12.51 19.51
C ILE A 340 24.97 13.79 19.54
N VAL A 341 26.28 13.68 19.79
CA VAL A 341 27.19 14.83 19.81
C VAL A 341 27.23 15.53 18.44
N LYS A 342 27.31 14.76 17.35
CA LYS A 342 27.30 15.32 15.98
C LYS A 342 25.97 15.98 15.64
N LEU A 343 24.85 15.33 15.93
CA LEU A 343 23.52 15.87 15.67
C LEU A 343 23.27 17.18 16.45
N ARG A 344 23.70 17.27 17.71
CA ARG A 344 23.60 18.52 18.48
C ARG A 344 24.37 19.67 17.82
N LYS A 345 25.58 19.39 17.31
CA LYS A 345 26.38 20.38 16.59
C LYS A 345 25.72 20.81 15.27
N GLU A 346 25.15 19.85 14.55
CA GLU A 346 24.45 20.12 13.29
C GLU A 346 23.16 20.94 13.50
N ILE A 347 22.36 20.60 14.51
CA ILE A 347 21.17 21.35 14.91
C ILE A 347 21.53 22.82 15.20
N ALA A 348 22.53 23.08 16.03
CA ALA A 348 22.94 24.44 16.35
C ALA A 348 23.35 25.26 15.12
N ILE A 349 24.08 24.65 14.17
CA ILE A 349 24.47 25.30 12.92
C ILE A 349 23.25 25.58 12.02
N LEU A 350 22.30 24.63 11.95
CA LEU A 350 21.09 24.77 11.15
C LEU A 350 20.13 25.81 11.73
N GLU A 351 19.97 25.87 13.04
CA GLU A 351 19.16 26.88 13.73
C GLU A 351 19.67 28.29 13.43
N GLU A 352 20.99 28.51 13.51
CA GLU A 352 21.60 29.79 13.18
C GLU A 352 21.35 30.19 11.71
N LYS A 353 21.47 29.22 10.77
CA LYS A 353 21.20 29.46 9.35
C LYS A 353 19.73 29.80 9.10
N VAL A 354 18.80 29.06 9.70
CA VAL A 354 17.36 29.29 9.56
C VAL A 354 16.99 30.67 10.11
N LEU A 355 17.55 31.07 11.25
CA LEU A 355 17.30 32.39 11.83
C LEU A 355 17.78 33.51 10.90
N LYS A 356 19.00 33.39 10.36
CA LYS A 356 19.56 34.35 9.39
C LYS A 356 18.71 34.47 8.12
N GLU A 357 18.22 33.35 7.57
CA GLU A 357 17.35 33.38 6.38
C GLU A 357 15.95 33.92 6.68
N LYS A 358 15.38 33.63 7.85
CA LYS A 358 14.10 34.24 8.29
C LYS A 358 14.20 35.75 8.38
N GLU A 359 15.28 36.27 8.96
CA GLU A 359 15.52 37.72 9.02
C GLU A 359 15.66 38.35 7.63
N LYS A 360 16.36 37.68 6.70
CA LYS A 360 16.48 38.14 5.31
C LYS A 360 15.13 38.15 4.59
N SER A 361 14.32 37.11 4.78
CA SER A 361 12.98 37.02 4.18
C SER A 361 12.07 38.13 4.69
N SER A 362 12.12 38.45 5.99
CA SER A 362 11.32 39.53 6.58
C SER A 362 11.71 40.93 6.06
N ARG A 363 12.94 41.10 5.53
CA ARG A 363 13.43 42.39 5.01
C ARG A 363 13.03 42.67 3.56
N LYS A 364 12.60 41.67 2.79
CA LYS A 364 12.31 41.80 1.35
C LYS A 364 10.92 42.41 1.03
N GLY A 365 10.07 42.66 2.03
CA GLY A 365 8.77 43.34 1.86
C GLY A 365 7.82 42.64 0.88
N ASP A 366 6.73 43.35 0.52
CA ASP A 366 5.67 42.89 -0.40
C ASP A 366 6.09 42.81 -1.89
N GLU A 367 7.35 43.11 -2.23
CA GLU A 367 7.84 43.05 -3.62
C GLU A 367 8.04 41.61 -4.13
N CYS A 368 7.98 40.61 -3.24
CA CYS A 368 8.16 39.20 -3.58
C CYS A 368 6.92 38.38 -3.20
N LEU A 369 6.42 37.57 -4.15
CA LEU A 369 5.38 36.58 -3.85
C LEU A 369 5.99 35.39 -3.07
N PRO A 370 5.42 35.00 -1.92
CA PRO A 370 5.86 33.83 -1.20
C PRO A 370 5.54 32.57 -2.02
N VAL A 371 6.58 31.81 -2.37
CA VAL A 371 6.43 30.49 -2.99
C VAL A 371 6.34 29.47 -1.86
N VAL A 372 5.20 28.81 -1.73
CA VAL A 372 5.03 27.68 -0.80
C VAL A 372 5.54 26.43 -1.48
N GLU A 373 6.43 25.70 -0.81
CA GLU A 373 6.89 24.40 -1.29
C GLU A 373 5.73 23.41 -1.27
N GLU A 374 5.46 22.76 -2.42
CA GLU A 374 4.44 21.74 -2.51
C GLU A 374 4.90 20.48 -1.75
N VAL A 375 4.13 20.13 -0.72
CA VAL A 375 4.38 18.92 0.07
C VAL A 375 3.63 17.75 -0.59
N PRO A 376 4.32 16.70 -1.06
CA PRO A 376 3.64 15.58 -1.69
C PRO A 376 2.80 14.81 -0.67
N VAL A 377 1.51 14.63 -0.96
CA VAL A 377 0.57 13.89 -0.11
C VAL A 377 0.32 12.51 -0.72
N ASN A 378 0.68 11.46 0.01
CA ASN A 378 0.23 10.09 -0.28
C ASN A 378 -1.10 9.87 0.44
N CYS A 379 -2.19 9.78 -0.32
CA CYS A 379 -3.50 9.49 0.21
C CYS A 379 -4.04 8.19 -0.38
N GLN A 380 -4.45 7.28 0.48
CA GLN A 380 -5.07 6.01 0.11
C GLN A 380 -6.48 5.94 0.69
N CYS A 381 -7.42 5.49 -0.13
CA CYS A 381 -8.78 5.20 0.28
C CYS A 381 -9.14 3.82 -0.28
N VAL A 382 -9.16 2.81 0.59
CA VAL A 382 -9.35 1.41 0.19
C VAL A 382 -10.55 0.82 0.92
N LEU A 383 -11.45 0.19 0.19
CA LEU A 383 -12.57 -0.53 0.78
C LEU A 383 -12.07 -1.80 1.47
N ASN A 384 -12.37 -1.94 2.76
CA ASN A 384 -12.07 -3.11 3.56
C ASN A 384 -13.30 -4.03 3.64
N PRO A 385 -13.28 -5.21 2.96
CA PRO A 385 -14.44 -6.10 2.93
C PRO A 385 -14.82 -6.67 4.30
N ASP A 386 -13.84 -6.89 5.18
CA ASP A 386 -14.07 -7.48 6.51
C ASP A 386 -14.77 -6.50 7.45
N ASN A 387 -14.32 -5.23 7.43
CA ASN A 387 -14.86 -4.17 8.30
C ASN A 387 -16.06 -3.43 7.68
N GLN A 388 -16.31 -3.58 6.37
CA GLN A 388 -17.33 -2.84 5.62
C GLN A 388 -17.16 -1.31 5.77
N THR A 389 -15.90 -0.87 5.71
CA THR A 389 -15.49 0.54 5.84
C THR A 389 -14.42 0.85 4.81
N TYR A 390 -14.29 2.11 4.45
CA TYR A 390 -13.10 2.59 3.77
C TYR A 390 -12.04 2.94 4.80
N ASP A 391 -10.88 2.32 4.66
CA ASP A 391 -9.67 2.69 5.38
C ASP A 391 -9.00 3.85 4.61
N ILE A 392 -8.93 5.03 5.24
CA ILE A 392 -8.23 6.20 4.70
C ILE A 392 -6.90 6.36 5.42
N ALA A 393 -5.82 6.43 4.64
CA ALA A 393 -4.48 6.72 5.14
C ALA A 393 -3.93 7.94 4.40
N VAL A 394 -3.57 8.97 5.16
CA VAL A 394 -2.92 10.19 4.67
C VAL A 394 -1.50 10.23 5.20
N GLU A 395 -0.54 10.44 4.32
CA GLU A 395 0.88 10.47 4.66
C GLU A 395 1.61 11.59 3.90
N ILE A 396 2.44 12.35 4.62
CA ILE A 396 3.28 13.43 4.10
C ILE A 396 4.72 13.27 4.61
N PRO A 397 5.76 13.76 3.90
CA PRO A 397 7.17 13.55 4.28
C PRO A 397 7.63 14.35 5.52
N VAL A 398 6.74 15.19 6.06
CA VAL A 398 6.92 16.07 7.21
C VAL A 398 5.77 15.87 8.19
N PRO A 399 5.88 16.26 9.47
CA PRO A 399 4.82 16.00 10.43
C PRO A 399 3.49 16.68 10.08
N ILE A 400 2.39 15.99 10.34
CA ILE A 400 1.01 16.47 10.16
C ILE A 400 0.60 17.26 11.39
N ALA A 401 0.12 18.49 11.18
CA ALA A 401 -0.49 19.30 12.22
C ALA A 401 -1.95 18.88 12.45
N CYS A 402 -2.74 18.90 11.38
CA CYS A 402 -4.11 18.42 11.38
C CYS A 402 -4.56 18.03 9.97
N VAL A 403 -5.63 17.23 9.91
CA VAL A 403 -6.34 16.91 8.67
C VAL A 403 -7.80 17.34 8.85
N SER A 404 -8.25 18.27 8.03
CA SER A 404 -9.67 18.65 7.95
C SER A 404 -10.37 17.82 6.89
N LEU A 405 -11.51 17.24 7.23
CA LEU A 405 -12.36 16.45 6.36
C LEU A 405 -13.65 17.21 6.09
N HIS A 406 -13.94 17.43 4.83
CA HIS A 406 -15.18 18.03 4.34
C HIS A 406 -15.88 17.07 3.38
N SER A 407 -17.12 16.68 3.67
CA SER A 407 -17.87 15.72 2.86
C SER A 407 -19.17 16.28 2.33
N SER A 408 -19.39 16.08 1.03
CA SER A 408 -20.66 16.30 0.33
C SER A 408 -21.66 15.15 0.51
N VAL A 409 -21.27 14.08 1.21
CA VAL A 409 -22.04 12.85 1.41
C VAL A 409 -22.14 12.55 2.91
N PRO A 410 -23.26 11.98 3.42
CA PRO A 410 -23.32 11.48 4.79
C PRO A 410 -22.29 10.36 5.02
N LEU A 411 -21.43 10.54 6.03
CA LEU A 411 -20.40 9.58 6.41
C LEU A 411 -20.40 9.35 7.92
N ASP A 412 -20.19 8.10 8.33
CA ASP A 412 -19.83 7.81 9.71
C ASP A 412 -18.31 7.74 9.84
N LEU A 413 -17.75 8.64 10.64
CA LEU A 413 -16.33 8.63 11.00
C LEU A 413 -16.10 7.66 12.17
N LEU A 414 -15.22 6.69 11.97
CA LEU A 414 -14.90 5.64 12.93
C LEU A 414 -13.43 5.76 13.37
N ASP A 415 -13.20 5.70 14.68
CA ASP A 415 -11.85 5.73 15.24
C ASP A 415 -11.15 4.39 15.05
N THR A 416 -9.83 4.46 14.90
CA THR A 416 -8.94 3.30 14.83
C THR A 416 -8.05 3.27 16.07
N VAL A 417 -7.72 2.08 16.56
CA VAL A 417 -6.89 1.93 17.78
C VAL A 417 -5.51 2.57 17.63
N LYS A 418 -4.98 2.63 16.40
CA LYS A 418 -3.67 3.23 16.09
C LYS A 418 -3.73 4.77 16.02
N ASN A 419 -4.91 5.37 15.88
CA ASN A 419 -5.05 6.81 15.72
C ASN A 419 -5.13 7.51 17.07
N GLN A 420 -4.14 8.35 17.36
CA GLN A 420 -4.09 9.17 18.57
C GLN A 420 -4.55 10.62 18.34
N ALA A 421 -5.00 10.96 17.13
CA ALA A 421 -5.50 12.29 16.83
C ALA A 421 -6.84 12.54 17.52
N ILE A 422 -7.05 13.78 17.97
CA ILE A 422 -8.34 14.21 18.51
C ILE A 422 -9.26 14.52 17.32
N LEU A 423 -10.41 13.85 17.27
CA LEU A 423 -11.49 14.13 16.33
C LEU A 423 -12.43 15.22 16.87
N CYS A 424 -12.50 16.35 16.16
CA CYS A 424 -13.47 17.41 16.41
C CYS A 424 -14.48 17.46 15.26
N ARG A 425 -15.77 17.24 15.55
CA ARG A 425 -16.85 17.42 14.57
C ARG A 425 -17.41 18.83 14.69
N SER A 426 -17.45 19.55 13.57
CA SER A 426 -17.97 20.92 13.49
C SER A 426 -19.42 20.91 13.02
N PRO A 427 -20.27 21.84 13.49
CA PRO A 427 -21.60 22.03 12.93
C PRO A 427 -21.51 22.44 11.46
N THR A 428 -22.36 21.89 10.61
CA THR A 428 -22.38 22.17 9.16
C THR A 428 -23.70 22.81 8.73
N THR A 429 -23.64 23.73 7.78
CA THR A 429 -24.84 24.39 7.19
C THR A 429 -25.14 23.87 5.78
N ASN A 430 -24.11 23.67 4.96
CA ASN A 430 -24.22 23.28 3.54
C ASN A 430 -23.54 21.95 3.20
N SER A 431 -22.93 21.27 4.18
CA SER A 431 -22.24 20.00 4.00
C SER A 431 -22.74 18.95 4.98
N HIS A 432 -22.52 17.68 4.66
CA HIS A 432 -22.99 16.60 5.52
C HIS A 432 -22.04 16.34 6.69
N VAL A 433 -20.73 16.44 6.46
CA VAL A 433 -19.72 16.21 7.50
C VAL A 433 -18.60 17.23 7.37
N LEU A 434 -18.29 17.92 8.47
CA LEU A 434 -17.08 18.70 8.66
C LEU A 434 -16.41 18.22 9.95
N ALA A 435 -15.19 17.73 9.83
CA ALA A 435 -14.43 17.23 10.96
C ALA A 435 -12.96 17.60 10.85
N THR A 436 -12.27 17.70 11.97
CA THR A 436 -10.83 17.94 12.01
C THR A 436 -10.17 16.94 12.93
N TYR A 437 -9.18 16.21 12.41
CA TYR A 437 -8.28 15.37 13.17
C TYR A 437 -7.04 16.17 13.52
N ARG A 438 -6.84 16.47 14.80
CA ARG A 438 -5.64 17.17 15.30
C ARG A 438 -4.64 16.15 15.84
N CYS A 439 -3.45 16.09 15.26
CA CYS A 439 -2.39 15.20 15.74
C CYS A 439 -1.79 15.77 17.03
N GLN A 440 -1.62 14.93 18.06
CA GLN A 440 -0.98 15.32 19.32
C GLN A 440 0.55 15.12 19.26
N GLU A 441 0.98 14.06 18.57
CA GLU A 441 2.38 13.74 18.36
C GLU A 441 2.84 14.14 16.95
N LEU A 442 4.15 14.28 16.76
CA LEU A 442 4.74 14.53 15.44
C LEU A 442 4.71 13.25 14.60
N THR A 443 3.59 13.03 13.93
CA THR A 443 3.38 11.89 13.04
C THR A 443 3.35 12.33 11.58
N ASN A 444 3.92 11.52 10.71
CA ASN A 444 3.92 11.77 9.26
C ASN A 444 2.73 11.11 8.56
N ARG A 445 1.96 10.29 9.30
CA ARG A 445 0.90 9.43 8.79
C ARG A 445 -0.30 9.44 9.73
N LEU A 446 -1.50 9.55 9.17
CA LEU A 446 -2.77 9.50 9.88
C LEU A 446 -3.70 8.49 9.20
N GLU A 447 -4.24 7.55 9.98
CA GLU A 447 -5.22 6.57 9.52
C GLU A 447 -6.56 6.75 10.23
N PHE A 448 -7.66 6.75 9.48
CA PHE A 448 -9.00 6.74 10.03
C PHE A 448 -9.95 5.98 9.11
N ARG A 449 -11.13 5.62 9.63
CA ARG A 449 -12.13 4.86 8.89
C ARG A 449 -13.34 5.70 8.60
N ILE A 450 -13.89 5.56 7.41
CA ILE A 450 -15.19 6.11 7.06
C ILE A 450 -16.13 4.98 6.62
N ARG A 451 -17.39 5.05 7.03
CA ARG A 451 -18.45 4.21 6.49
C ARG A 451 -19.35 5.04 5.60
N THR A 452 -19.61 4.51 4.42
CA THR A 452 -20.47 5.12 3.40
C THR A 452 -21.86 4.49 3.43
N LEU A 453 -22.83 5.19 2.84
CA LEU A 453 -24.16 4.67 2.59
C LEU A 453 -24.33 4.46 1.08
N GLU A 454 -24.76 3.27 0.70
CA GLU A 454 -24.95 2.90 -0.69
C GLU A 454 -26.08 3.73 -1.33
N GLY A 455 -25.86 4.24 -2.53
CA GLY A 455 -26.74 5.17 -3.24
C GLY A 455 -26.42 6.65 -3.02
N GLN A 456 -25.69 7.01 -1.94
CA GLN A 456 -25.20 8.37 -1.72
C GLN A 456 -23.77 8.49 -2.24
N TYR A 457 -23.52 9.43 -3.16
CA TYR A 457 -22.24 9.59 -3.85
C TYR A 457 -21.84 11.05 -3.97
N GLY A 458 -20.54 11.28 -4.07
CA GLY A 458 -19.96 12.63 -4.09
C GLY A 458 -18.52 12.64 -3.60
N ASP A 459 -18.02 13.84 -3.37
CA ASP A 459 -16.63 14.08 -3.01
C ASP A 459 -16.44 14.25 -1.50
N VAL A 460 -15.30 13.73 -1.03
CA VAL A 460 -14.73 13.92 0.31
C VAL A 460 -13.40 14.61 0.12
N GLU A 461 -13.30 15.85 0.61
CA GLU A 461 -12.10 16.66 0.54
C GLU A 461 -11.35 16.59 1.87
N LEU A 462 -10.05 16.31 1.78
CA LEU A 462 -9.12 16.21 2.89
C LEU A 462 -8.09 17.34 2.76
N THR A 463 -8.14 18.30 3.67
CA THR A 463 -7.15 19.38 3.75
C THR A 463 -6.10 19.01 4.78
N VAL A 464 -4.90 18.66 4.30
CA VAL A 464 -3.77 18.21 5.11
C VAL A 464 -2.87 19.41 5.43
N LEU A 465 -2.76 19.76 6.71
CA LEU A 465 -1.89 20.84 7.17
C LEU A 465 -0.56 20.27 7.67
N ALA A 466 0.54 20.68 7.07
CA ALA A 466 1.88 20.31 7.48
C ALA A 466 2.40 21.22 8.61
N GLU A 467 3.11 20.63 9.57
CA GLU A 467 3.81 21.34 10.64
C GLU A 467 5.19 21.83 10.16
N THR A 468 5.19 22.65 9.10
CA THR A 468 6.37 23.28 8.50
C THR A 468 6.41 24.78 8.78
N VAL A 469 7.55 25.42 8.48
CA VAL A 469 7.69 26.88 8.57
C VAL A 469 8.19 27.39 7.21
N PRO A 470 7.34 28.03 6.38
CA PRO A 470 5.92 28.35 6.61
C PRO A 470 5.03 27.09 6.63
N LYS A 471 3.85 27.19 7.28
CA LYS A 471 2.86 26.12 7.26
C LYS A 471 2.30 25.99 5.84
N ALA A 472 2.24 24.76 5.33
CA ALA A 472 1.67 24.46 4.02
C ALA A 472 0.43 23.58 4.21
N ALA A 473 -0.59 23.83 3.39
CA ALA A 473 -1.78 23.00 3.33
C ALA A 473 -1.95 22.42 1.93
N GLN A 474 -2.39 21.17 1.84
CA GLN A 474 -2.63 20.48 0.58
C GLN A 474 -4.01 19.84 0.63
N CYS A 475 -4.80 20.01 -0.43
CA CYS A 475 -6.13 19.44 -0.54
C CYS A 475 -6.10 18.17 -1.39
N VAL A 476 -6.66 17.08 -0.87
CA VAL A 476 -6.83 15.81 -1.59
C VAL A 476 -8.31 15.48 -1.68
N LYS A 477 -8.77 15.07 -2.86
CA LYS A 477 -10.17 14.67 -3.08
C LYS A 477 -10.29 13.16 -3.22
N VAL A 478 -11.24 12.59 -2.50
CA VAL A 478 -11.61 11.17 -2.54
C VAL A 478 -13.07 11.09 -2.97
N VAL A 479 -13.36 10.24 -3.97
CA VAL A 479 -14.71 10.10 -4.51
C VAL A 479 -15.41 8.90 -3.89
N VAL A 480 -16.57 9.11 -3.29
CA VAL A 480 -17.48 8.05 -2.86
C VAL A 480 -18.40 7.68 -4.03
N LYS A 481 -18.31 6.43 -4.46
CA LYS A 481 -19.08 5.89 -5.60
C LYS A 481 -20.52 5.56 -5.20
N PRO A 482 -21.49 5.59 -6.12
CA PRO A 482 -22.87 5.19 -5.84
C PRO A 482 -22.99 3.79 -5.24
N LEU A 483 -22.30 2.81 -5.82
CA LEU A 483 -22.19 1.45 -5.30
C LEU A 483 -20.85 1.28 -4.56
N SER A 484 -20.61 2.13 -3.57
CA SER A 484 -19.35 2.19 -2.81
C SER A 484 -19.02 0.91 -2.05
N LEU A 485 -20.01 0.09 -1.67
CA LEU A 485 -19.77 -1.15 -0.92
C LEU A 485 -19.56 -2.38 -1.81
N HIS A 486 -19.39 -2.19 -3.12
CA HIS A 486 -19.07 -3.28 -4.04
C HIS A 486 -17.55 -3.35 -4.26
N HIS A 487 -16.99 -4.56 -4.34
CA HIS A 487 -15.59 -4.76 -4.74
C HIS A 487 -15.50 -5.77 -5.87
N ARG A 488 -14.54 -5.58 -6.78
CA ARG A 488 -14.39 -6.44 -7.97
C ARG A 488 -13.91 -7.85 -7.59
N VAL A 489 -14.52 -8.85 -8.20
CA VAL A 489 -14.16 -10.26 -8.06
C VAL A 489 -13.91 -10.85 -9.46
N ASN A 490 -12.89 -11.70 -9.60
CA ASN A 490 -12.52 -12.26 -10.90
C ASN A 490 -13.07 -13.67 -11.13
N VAL A 491 -13.34 -14.40 -10.04
CA VAL A 491 -13.85 -15.76 -10.07
C VAL A 491 -15.09 -15.80 -9.20
N VAL A 492 -16.18 -16.26 -9.79
CA VAL A 492 -17.48 -16.39 -9.12
C VAL A 492 -17.93 -17.83 -9.29
N ASP A 493 -18.47 -18.42 -8.23
CA ASP A 493 -18.99 -19.78 -8.28
C ASP A 493 -20.35 -19.79 -9.00
N SER A 494 -20.64 -20.86 -9.73
CA SER A 494 -21.90 -20.97 -10.50
C SER A 494 -23.15 -20.88 -9.63
N ALA A 495 -23.04 -21.27 -8.35
CA ALA A 495 -24.13 -21.16 -7.37
C ALA A 495 -24.45 -19.70 -6.97
N ASP A 496 -23.47 -18.79 -7.06
CA ASP A 496 -23.66 -17.38 -6.73
C ASP A 496 -24.39 -16.60 -7.85
N VAL A 497 -24.48 -17.18 -9.05
CA VAL A 497 -25.08 -16.59 -10.26
C VAL A 497 -26.20 -17.49 -10.76
N ASP A 498 -27.18 -17.74 -9.90
CA ASP A 498 -28.42 -18.42 -10.30
C ASP A 498 -29.38 -17.41 -10.96
N GLU A 499 -29.60 -17.56 -12.26
CA GLU A 499 -30.48 -16.67 -13.04
C GLU A 499 -31.93 -16.65 -12.53
N SER A 500 -32.40 -17.69 -11.85
CA SER A 500 -33.78 -17.74 -11.33
C SER A 500 -34.05 -16.73 -10.21
N VAL A 501 -33.01 -16.29 -9.51
CA VAL A 501 -33.09 -15.35 -8.38
C VAL A 501 -32.43 -14.00 -8.66
N MET A 502 -31.93 -13.79 -9.88
CA MET A 502 -31.24 -12.56 -10.28
C MET A 502 -32.22 -11.60 -10.93
N ASN A 503 -32.38 -10.42 -10.34
CA ASN A 503 -33.08 -9.31 -10.98
C ASN A 503 -32.24 -8.79 -12.14
N SER A 504 -32.87 -8.47 -13.25
CA SER A 504 -32.19 -7.92 -14.42
C SER A 504 -32.64 -6.49 -14.72
N LEU A 505 -31.67 -5.65 -15.05
CA LEU A 505 -31.87 -4.32 -15.62
C LEU A 505 -31.14 -4.29 -16.95
N HIS A 506 -31.91 -4.05 -18.01
CA HIS A 506 -31.41 -4.08 -19.36
C HIS A 506 -31.68 -2.74 -20.06
N PHE A 507 -30.60 -2.10 -20.48
CA PHE A 507 -30.59 -0.87 -21.25
C PHE A 507 -30.25 -1.15 -22.70
N THR A 508 -31.06 -0.58 -23.60
CA THR A 508 -30.77 -0.52 -25.03
C THR A 508 -30.82 0.93 -25.50
N GLY A 509 -29.98 1.30 -26.45
CA GLY A 509 -29.98 2.67 -26.96
C GLY A 509 -28.80 2.97 -27.88
N ALA A 510 -28.72 4.23 -28.31
CA ALA A 510 -27.67 4.71 -29.20
C ALA A 510 -26.44 5.22 -28.42
N PHE A 511 -25.88 4.39 -27.53
CA PHE A 511 -24.66 4.71 -26.79
C PHE A 511 -23.45 3.89 -27.25
N SER A 512 -22.26 4.50 -27.17
CA SER A 512 -21.01 3.82 -27.46
C SER A 512 -20.55 2.92 -26.31
N LEU A 513 -19.64 1.99 -26.60
CA LEU A 513 -18.99 1.17 -25.56
C LEU A 513 -18.27 2.03 -24.51
N ILE A 514 -17.64 3.13 -24.94
CA ILE A 514 -16.93 4.05 -24.04
C ILE A 514 -17.92 4.73 -23.09
N GLN A 515 -19.08 5.19 -23.59
CA GLN A 515 -20.09 5.85 -22.77
C GLN A 515 -20.64 4.93 -21.68
N VAL A 516 -20.99 3.69 -22.01
CA VAL A 516 -21.49 2.74 -21.01
C VAL A 516 -20.40 2.34 -20.01
N HIS A 517 -19.16 2.19 -20.46
CA HIS A 517 -18.03 1.90 -19.59
C HIS A 517 -17.76 3.04 -18.60
N GLU A 518 -17.85 4.30 -19.04
CA GLU A 518 -17.78 5.47 -18.17
C GLU A 518 -18.90 5.50 -17.12
N TRP A 519 -20.13 5.13 -17.49
CA TRP A 519 -21.22 5.01 -16.53
C TRP A 519 -20.94 3.92 -15.49
N VAL A 520 -20.42 2.77 -15.90
CA VAL A 520 -20.03 1.68 -14.99
C VAL A 520 -18.89 2.14 -14.06
N SER A 521 -17.86 2.81 -14.59
CA SER A 521 -16.74 3.37 -13.81
C SER A 521 -17.17 4.50 -12.86
N PHE A 522 -18.22 5.24 -13.22
CA PHE A 522 -18.83 6.22 -12.33
C PHE A 522 -19.56 5.53 -11.17
N CYS A 523 -20.31 4.46 -11.43
CA CYS A 523 -21.12 3.75 -10.44
C CYS A 523 -20.31 2.88 -9.47
N LEU A 524 -19.24 2.24 -9.94
CA LEU A 524 -18.54 1.17 -9.23
C LEU A 524 -17.05 1.50 -9.01
N PRO A 525 -16.46 1.06 -7.88
CA PRO A 525 -15.02 1.12 -7.67
C PRO A 525 -14.30 0.02 -8.47
N ASP A 526 -12.97 0.11 -8.60
CA ASP A 526 -12.10 -0.92 -9.22
C ASP A 526 -12.48 -1.35 -10.66
N VAL A 527 -13.16 -0.47 -11.40
CA VAL A 527 -13.40 -0.65 -12.83
C VAL A 527 -12.13 -0.25 -13.60
N PRO A 528 -11.64 -1.07 -14.56
CA PRO A 528 -10.51 -0.71 -15.42
C PRO A 528 -10.70 0.66 -16.05
N VAL A 529 -9.61 1.41 -16.23
CA VAL A 529 -9.68 2.75 -16.86
C VAL A 529 -9.94 2.66 -18.35
N ARG A 530 -9.53 1.55 -18.98
CA ARG A 530 -9.68 1.33 -20.42
C ARG A 530 -10.22 -0.07 -20.67
N MET A 531 -11.06 -0.18 -21.69
CA MET A 531 -11.50 -1.45 -22.25
C MET A 531 -10.60 -1.83 -23.43
N GLN A 532 -10.25 -3.11 -23.50
CA GLN A 532 -9.53 -3.68 -24.66
C GLN A 532 -10.43 -4.55 -25.53
N ASP A 533 -11.49 -5.10 -24.94
CA ASP A 533 -12.43 -6.00 -25.60
C ASP A 533 -13.66 -5.23 -26.09
N ASP A 534 -14.33 -5.75 -27.14
CA ASP A 534 -15.56 -5.18 -27.70
C ASP A 534 -16.78 -5.30 -26.78
N GLU A 535 -16.67 -6.17 -25.76
CA GLU A 535 -17.68 -6.41 -24.73
C GLU A 535 -17.02 -6.40 -23.35
N GLY A 536 -17.70 -5.81 -22.37
CA GLY A 536 -17.29 -5.81 -20.98
C GLY A 536 -18.12 -6.76 -20.14
N LYS A 537 -17.45 -7.65 -19.41
CA LYS A 537 -18.07 -8.51 -18.39
C LYS A 537 -17.29 -8.41 -17.09
N LEU A 538 -17.92 -7.81 -16.07
CA LEU A 538 -17.32 -7.57 -14.76
C LEU A 538 -18.21 -8.13 -13.66
N PHE A 539 -17.59 -8.63 -12.59
CA PHE A 539 -18.29 -9.16 -11.42
C PHE A 539 -17.89 -8.37 -10.18
N PHE A 540 -18.88 -8.05 -9.36
CA PHE A 540 -18.71 -7.33 -8.11
C PHE A 540 -19.44 -8.05 -6.99
N ARG A 541 -18.86 -8.05 -5.79
CA ARG A 541 -19.50 -8.58 -4.59
C ARG A 541 -19.73 -7.44 -3.60
N ASN A 542 -20.96 -7.33 -3.10
CA ASN A 542 -21.27 -6.39 -2.04
C ASN A 542 -20.63 -6.85 -0.74
N THR A 543 -19.85 -6.00 -0.07
CA THR A 543 -19.15 -6.34 1.18
C THR A 543 -20.11 -6.43 2.37
N PHE A 544 -21.25 -5.74 2.30
CA PHE A 544 -22.23 -5.70 3.39
C PHE A 544 -23.21 -6.88 3.34
N VAL A 545 -23.78 -7.23 2.19
CA VAL A 545 -24.75 -8.35 2.09
C VAL A 545 -24.09 -9.63 1.59
N GLY A 546 -23.07 -9.53 0.75
CA GLY A 546 -22.38 -10.67 0.13
C GLY A 546 -22.93 -11.08 -1.24
N ASN A 547 -24.00 -10.45 -1.72
CA ASN A 547 -24.58 -10.74 -3.04
C ASN A 547 -23.67 -10.27 -4.20
N ILE A 548 -23.86 -10.90 -5.36
CA ILE A 548 -23.13 -10.57 -6.60
C ILE A 548 -23.92 -9.57 -7.45
N LEU A 549 -23.17 -8.68 -8.09
CA LEU A 549 -23.59 -7.84 -9.20
C LEU A 549 -22.76 -8.22 -10.43
N VAL A 550 -23.45 -8.61 -11.50
CA VAL A 550 -22.84 -8.88 -12.81
C VAL A 550 -23.13 -7.69 -13.72
N CYS A 551 -22.09 -7.16 -14.34
CA CYS A 551 -22.19 -6.10 -15.34
C CYS A 551 -21.74 -6.65 -16.68
N GLU A 552 -22.66 -6.77 -17.63
CA GLU A 552 -22.41 -7.17 -19.01
C GLU A 552 -22.79 -6.02 -19.92
N TYR A 553 -21.89 -5.55 -20.78
CA TYR A 553 -22.18 -4.42 -21.65
C TYR A 553 -21.38 -4.47 -22.93
N LYS A 554 -21.99 -3.99 -24.00
CA LYS A 554 -21.37 -3.81 -25.32
C LYS A 554 -21.92 -2.54 -25.95
N LYS A 555 -21.51 -2.23 -27.18
CA LYS A 555 -22.05 -1.07 -27.90
C LYS A 555 -23.57 -1.18 -28.04
N GLY A 556 -24.30 -0.20 -27.49
CA GLY A 556 -25.75 -0.07 -27.58
C GLY A 556 -26.58 -0.97 -26.66
N GLU A 557 -25.95 -1.83 -25.85
CA GLU A 557 -26.63 -2.79 -24.98
C GLU A 557 -25.89 -2.93 -23.63
N ALA A 558 -26.62 -2.86 -22.52
CA ALA A 558 -26.07 -3.07 -21.18
C ALA A 558 -27.03 -3.88 -20.32
N ARG A 559 -26.55 -4.93 -19.67
CA ARG A 559 -27.30 -5.83 -18.79
C ARG A 559 -26.63 -5.88 -17.42
N PHE A 560 -27.41 -5.56 -16.39
CA PHE A 560 -27.00 -5.62 -15.00
C PHE A 560 -27.83 -6.67 -14.28
N LEU A 561 -27.17 -7.60 -13.59
CA LEU A 561 -27.84 -8.71 -12.89
C LEU A 561 -27.45 -8.69 -11.41
N SER A 562 -28.44 -8.69 -10.51
CA SER A 562 -28.19 -8.84 -9.08
C SER A 562 -29.42 -9.35 -8.33
N SER A 563 -29.21 -10.14 -7.27
CA SER A 563 -30.28 -10.51 -6.35
C SER A 563 -30.76 -9.34 -5.48
N SER A 564 -29.96 -8.26 -5.37
CA SER A 564 -30.35 -7.04 -4.66
C SER A 564 -31.13 -6.08 -5.57
N VAL A 565 -32.41 -5.89 -5.25
CA VAL A 565 -33.27 -4.88 -5.92
C VAL A 565 -32.72 -3.46 -5.71
N SER A 566 -32.13 -3.19 -4.54
CA SER A 566 -31.54 -1.88 -4.22
C SER A 566 -30.37 -1.54 -5.15
N ALA A 567 -29.47 -2.49 -5.42
CA ALA A 567 -28.34 -2.26 -6.33
C ALA A 567 -28.82 -1.93 -7.75
N ILE A 568 -29.84 -2.65 -8.23
CA ILE A 568 -30.48 -2.40 -9.52
C ILE A 568 -31.17 -1.03 -9.56
N ALA A 569 -31.88 -0.63 -8.50
CA ALA A 569 -32.53 0.67 -8.41
C ALA A 569 -31.52 1.83 -8.45
N ILE A 570 -30.40 1.72 -7.73
CA ILE A 570 -29.32 2.72 -7.73
C ILE A 570 -28.71 2.84 -9.14
N LEU A 571 -28.39 1.71 -9.78
CA LEU A 571 -27.86 1.72 -11.16
C LEU A 571 -28.84 2.39 -12.12
N LYS A 572 -30.14 2.07 -12.01
CA LYS A 572 -31.18 2.68 -12.83
C LYS A 572 -31.16 4.20 -12.69
N GLU A 573 -31.23 4.70 -11.47
CA GLU A 573 -31.32 6.13 -11.20
C GLU A 573 -30.08 6.87 -11.70
N VAL A 574 -28.89 6.39 -11.33
CA VAL A 574 -27.62 7.05 -11.66
C VAL A 574 -27.35 7.02 -13.17
N ILE A 575 -27.51 5.86 -13.82
CA ILE A 575 -27.25 5.75 -15.27
C ILE A 575 -28.25 6.58 -16.07
N THR A 576 -29.53 6.60 -15.66
CA THR A 576 -30.55 7.42 -16.34
C THR A 576 -30.22 8.92 -16.21
N LYS A 577 -29.75 9.34 -15.03
CA LYS A 577 -29.30 10.72 -14.78
C LYS A 577 -28.10 11.10 -15.66
N GLU A 578 -27.08 10.24 -15.71
CA GLU A 578 -25.89 10.44 -16.55
C GLU A 578 -26.22 10.46 -18.06
N ALA A 579 -27.10 9.57 -18.51
CA ALA A 579 -27.57 9.54 -19.88
C ALA A 579 -28.35 10.80 -20.25
N THR A 580 -29.23 11.27 -19.35
CA THR A 580 -29.99 12.51 -19.53
C THR A 580 -29.07 13.73 -19.60
N ALA A 581 -28.06 13.82 -18.72
CA ALA A 581 -27.06 14.88 -18.71
C ALA A 581 -26.29 14.95 -20.05
N ARG A 582 -26.03 13.78 -20.65
CA ARG A 582 -25.34 13.65 -21.95
C ARG A 582 -26.29 13.61 -23.16
N LYS A 583 -27.60 13.82 -22.95
CA LYS A 583 -28.65 13.78 -23.98
C LYS A 583 -28.71 12.47 -24.77
N VAL A 584 -28.45 11.35 -24.11
CA VAL A 584 -28.55 10.00 -24.68
C VAL A 584 -29.91 9.41 -24.33
N THR A 585 -30.66 8.96 -25.34
CA THR A 585 -31.94 8.27 -25.14
C THR A 585 -31.71 6.79 -24.83
N LEU A 586 -32.24 6.33 -23.70
CA LEU A 586 -32.18 4.94 -23.26
C LEU A 586 -33.58 4.33 -23.21
N ASN A 587 -33.70 3.11 -23.73
CA ASN A 587 -34.82 2.23 -23.46
C ASN A 587 -34.41 1.30 -22.33
N MET A 588 -35.24 1.19 -21.29
CA MET A 588 -34.97 0.36 -20.13
C MET A 588 -36.05 -0.71 -19.98
N THR A 589 -35.61 -1.93 -19.68
CA THR A 589 -36.47 -3.06 -19.35
C THR A 589 -35.96 -3.69 -18.06
N PHE A 590 -36.87 -4.12 -17.20
CA PHE A 590 -36.54 -4.73 -15.92
C PHE A 590 -37.32 -6.02 -15.73
N ASP A 591 -36.66 -6.99 -15.11
CA ASP A 591 -37.25 -8.27 -14.70
C ASP A 591 -36.88 -8.48 -13.24
N ILE A 592 -37.87 -8.34 -12.36
CA ILE A 592 -37.71 -8.46 -10.90
C ILE A 592 -38.29 -9.81 -10.48
N LYS A 593 -37.47 -10.64 -9.84
CA LYS A 593 -37.84 -11.97 -9.36
C LYS A 593 -38.29 -11.88 -7.91
N ASN A 594 -39.45 -12.46 -7.60
CA ASN A 594 -39.99 -12.41 -6.22
C ASN A 594 -39.09 -13.21 -5.25
N GLU A 595 -38.48 -14.26 -5.75
CA GLU A 595 -37.59 -15.17 -5.05
C GLU A 595 -36.30 -14.48 -4.58
N SER A 596 -35.87 -13.40 -5.26
CA SER A 596 -34.64 -12.67 -4.91
C SER A 596 -34.69 -12.08 -3.49
N THR A 597 -35.89 -11.65 -3.04
CA THR A 597 -36.08 -11.05 -1.72
C THR A 597 -35.81 -12.07 -0.61
N ALA A 598 -36.25 -13.31 -0.79
CA ALA A 598 -36.01 -14.39 0.18
C ALA A 598 -34.51 -14.69 0.30
N VAL A 599 -33.77 -14.69 -0.81
CA VAL A 599 -32.32 -14.90 -0.84
C VAL A 599 -31.58 -13.78 -0.09
N VAL A 600 -31.92 -12.52 -0.34
CA VAL A 600 -31.30 -11.38 0.35
C VAL A 600 -31.60 -11.40 1.85
N LEU A 601 -32.85 -11.71 2.24
CA LEU A 601 -33.21 -11.85 3.65
C LEU A 601 -32.47 -13.02 4.33
N ALA A 602 -32.25 -14.13 3.62
CA ALA A 602 -31.45 -15.24 4.11
C ALA A 602 -29.98 -14.85 4.34
N LEU A 603 -29.40 -13.98 3.50
CA LEU A 603 -28.05 -13.43 3.68
C LEU A 603 -27.96 -12.44 4.85
N LEU A 604 -29.01 -11.65 5.08
CA LEU A 604 -29.06 -10.66 6.16
C LEU A 604 -29.34 -11.29 7.53
N ARG A 605 -30.10 -12.39 7.56
CA ARG A 605 -30.58 -13.02 8.81
C ARG A 605 -29.45 -13.35 9.80
N PRO A 606 -28.34 -14.02 9.42
CA PRO A 606 -27.24 -14.30 10.34
C PRO A 606 -26.65 -13.04 10.99
N LYS A 607 -26.56 -11.93 10.25
CA LYS A 607 -26.01 -10.67 10.76
C LYS A 607 -26.94 -10.02 11.78
N LEU A 608 -28.26 -10.09 11.55
CA LEU A 608 -29.25 -9.59 12.50
C LEU A 608 -29.27 -10.43 13.78
N ASP A 609 -29.25 -11.74 13.65
CA ASP A 609 -29.23 -12.67 14.79
C ASP A 609 -27.97 -12.45 15.65
N GLU A 610 -26.80 -12.30 15.02
CA GLU A 610 -25.54 -11.98 15.71
C GLU A 610 -25.64 -10.67 16.51
N LYS A 611 -26.15 -9.59 15.89
CA LYS A 611 -26.29 -8.29 16.56
C LYS A 611 -27.33 -8.33 17.69
N GLN A 612 -28.42 -9.07 17.53
CA GLN A 612 -29.42 -9.27 18.57
C GLN A 612 -28.86 -10.05 19.76
N MET A 613 -28.07 -11.10 19.51
CA MET A 613 -27.38 -11.85 20.56
C MET A 613 -26.39 -10.95 21.32
N LEU A 614 -25.58 -10.17 20.60
CA LEU A 614 -24.61 -9.26 21.21
C LEU A 614 -25.30 -8.19 22.07
N ALA A 615 -26.39 -7.60 21.58
CA ALA A 615 -27.20 -6.64 22.35
C ALA A 615 -27.79 -7.27 23.63
N SER A 616 -28.16 -8.55 23.57
CA SER A 616 -28.66 -9.29 24.73
C SER A 616 -27.56 -9.58 25.75
N GLN A 617 -26.36 -9.94 25.29
CA GLN A 617 -25.19 -10.14 26.16
C GLN A 617 -24.75 -8.85 26.86
N VAL A 618 -24.77 -7.71 26.17
CA VAL A 618 -24.43 -6.40 26.75
C VAL A 618 -25.39 -6.01 27.87
N LYS A 619 -26.69 -6.30 27.75
CA LYS A 619 -27.67 -6.05 28.82
C LYS A 619 -27.36 -6.83 30.11
N ILE A 620 -26.82 -8.04 29.98
CA ILE A 620 -26.52 -8.92 31.13
C ILE A 620 -25.20 -8.50 31.81
N LEU A 621 -24.27 -7.92 31.06
CA LEU A 621 -22.95 -7.49 31.56
C LEU A 621 -23.02 -6.53 32.75
N ASP A 622 -23.97 -5.59 32.74
CA ASP A 622 -24.13 -4.65 33.86
C ASP A 622 -24.55 -5.36 35.14
N GLY A 623 -25.45 -6.34 35.04
CA GLY A 623 -25.83 -7.19 36.18
C GLY A 623 -24.67 -8.04 36.69
N ILE A 624 -23.88 -8.63 35.79
CA ILE A 624 -22.70 -9.42 36.16
C ILE A 624 -21.64 -8.55 36.86
N LYS A 625 -21.38 -7.33 36.37
CA LYS A 625 -20.43 -6.39 37.01
C LYS A 625 -20.83 -6.06 38.44
N VAL A 626 -22.13 -5.85 38.67
CA VAL A 626 -22.65 -5.61 40.03
C VAL A 626 -22.43 -6.83 40.91
N LEU A 627 -22.74 -8.04 40.42
CA LEU A 627 -22.53 -9.28 41.18
C LEU A 627 -21.05 -9.54 41.50
N VAL A 628 -20.15 -9.31 40.54
CA VAL A 628 -18.69 -9.43 40.76
C VAL A 628 -18.23 -8.41 41.80
N THR A 629 -18.74 -7.19 41.76
CA THR A 629 -18.43 -6.16 42.77
C THR A 629 -18.92 -6.57 44.15
N ILE A 630 -20.15 -7.08 44.26
CA ILE A 630 -20.70 -7.61 45.51
C ILE A 630 -19.85 -8.77 46.03
N TYR A 631 -19.48 -9.72 45.17
CA TYR A 631 -18.65 -10.86 45.55
C TYR A 631 -17.26 -10.43 46.04
N ILE A 632 -16.60 -9.48 45.34
CA ILE A 632 -15.32 -8.91 45.76
C ILE A 632 -15.46 -8.21 47.13
N CYS A 633 -16.53 -7.45 47.36
CA CYS A 633 -16.82 -6.84 48.66
C CYS A 633 -17.04 -7.89 49.76
N ILE A 634 -17.74 -8.99 49.48
CA ILE A 634 -17.97 -10.08 50.43
C ILE A 634 -16.65 -10.78 50.80
N VAL A 635 -15.76 -11.00 49.83
CA VAL A 635 -14.50 -11.73 50.03
C VAL A 635 -13.40 -10.87 50.68
N LEU A 636 -13.36 -9.55 50.40
CA LEU A 636 -12.30 -8.65 50.90
C LEU A 636 -12.62 -7.92 52.20
N LEU A 637 -13.87 -7.91 52.68
CA LEU A 637 -14.20 -7.26 53.95
C LEU A 637 -13.83 -8.15 55.16
N PRO A 638 -13.11 -7.61 56.17
CA PRO A 638 -12.94 -8.29 57.45
C PRO A 638 -14.31 -8.57 58.09
N LYS A 639 -14.48 -9.76 58.68
CA LYS A 639 -15.75 -10.22 59.31
C LYS A 639 -16.41 -9.21 60.28
N ASN A 640 -15.64 -8.28 60.84
CA ASN A 640 -16.13 -7.26 61.80
C ASN A 640 -16.82 -6.05 61.14
N ILE A 641 -16.73 -5.85 59.82
CA ILE A 641 -17.39 -4.74 59.10
C ILE A 641 -18.76 -5.18 58.54
N TRP A 642 -18.96 -6.48 58.38
CA TRP A 642 -20.17 -7.07 57.79
C TRP A 642 -21.42 -6.82 58.64
N THR A 643 -21.29 -6.86 59.96
CA THR A 643 -22.39 -6.57 60.91
C THR A 643 -22.87 -5.11 60.82
N THR A 644 -21.97 -4.16 60.59
CA THR A 644 -22.33 -2.74 60.46
C THR A 644 -22.95 -2.45 59.09
N PHE A 645 -22.46 -3.07 58.02
CA PHE A 645 -22.99 -2.88 56.66
C PHE A 645 -24.40 -3.48 56.47
N VAL A 646 -24.66 -4.67 57.02
CA VAL A 646 -25.99 -5.31 57.01
C VAL A 646 -27.01 -4.49 57.81
N THR A 647 -26.59 -3.87 58.92
CA THR A 647 -27.48 -3.05 59.74
C THR A 647 -27.87 -1.73 59.06
N ILE A 648 -26.95 -1.12 58.30
CA ILE A 648 -27.22 0.15 57.58
C ILE A 648 -28.06 -0.09 56.32
N TYR A 649 -27.84 -1.19 55.59
CA TYR A 649 -28.57 -1.48 54.35
C TYR A 649 -30.04 -1.89 54.60
N ILE A 650 -30.33 -2.50 55.75
CA ILE A 650 -31.70 -2.84 56.20
C ILE A 650 -32.47 -1.62 56.74
N TYR A 651 -31.80 -0.51 57.04
CA TYR A 651 -32.44 0.70 57.55
C TYR A 651 -32.71 1.77 56.47
N LEU A 652 -32.15 1.61 55.27
CA LEU A 652 -32.25 2.57 54.16
C LEU A 652 -33.12 2.09 52.99
N TYR A 653 -33.63 0.86 53.06
CA TYR A 653 -34.67 0.26 52.20
C TYR A 653 -35.56 -0.63 53.05
#